data_AF-A0A365PYK5-F1
#
_entry.id   AF-A0A365PYK5-F1
#
_cell.length_a   1.000
_cell.length_b   1.000
_cell.length_c   1.000
_cell.angle_alpha   90.00
_cell.angle_beta   90.00
_cell.angle_gamma   90.00
#
_symmetry.space_group_name_H-M   'P 1'
#
loop_
_entity.id
_entity.type
_entity.pdbx_description
1 polymer ?
#
loop_
_entity_poly.entity_id
_entity_poly.type
_entity_poly.pdbx_seq_one_letter_code
_entity_poly.pdbx_strand_id
1 'polypeptide(L)'
;MSLIHRAGRLQLPGLLLTKGLDMAAFGISTFLLVACALLFSATVEAATYNLSAGQYPPCSSKSWTANGNTYVCNYGKVTLNAGDAVVANASSTLWAENGFLIDASVVGSSAHNIMLRSSYGVIITSGGSSAGTVIFGSVVGASVTLGGTTVKGSVTGSGGAVMVNSEIEGNVGFNNEITLTNTIDAGFVESANREITLSGGSVGGGVNSSGGAGVFIDGTTVQGDISSANIISIEDSKVTGNVGSSCCKVTVTSSSVQGDIFTQGNPIELNGTDVVGTVSNTNKIYLNSSFVYGDVLAATGWGSQVTIQGIGNSRIYGQCAYSGVSPTYLCSDSKDINELLPLYLRFDEATWRNATVRNSGTLDMVGSASGAAETAGATPALASPWGTCRYGKFSGTGLVSVPHSAALSFSNELSASFWLNVSELPTSGSVALLDKGDNYRLELDSSGRLVLRVNTRSRELVISTVVGEGWNHVGFNLEYRSFIFILPTINANIYINGKLKVSGSDTAIVGLGPVINNRYLNIGGVGSNGLRGFIDEVRLGDVLWGATEFGRQARARHWCGSSSAIDHFEFVTGEGAHTCSPQTVTLKACTNAAPAACQPYPGTVSVTLAGNGWVGGSNQSLVNGTGSFKLQGLALQMPLGLSASNPPSAKQTLCQVGKAPLSSECNVTFSQSGFIFEVPDMLADQEKTVHMRAVVNLGDAKSPHCEPAFTDSSVPREVRFWSSFVTPSESDLTDSSQRVIVNKAAVGQTFEEATSLALRFDKEGFTSLAVKYSEAGRMLLNAYYPGGIGEKDSGAMSGSDSFVFAPAGFCVQPSETCSNKDSHCDVFRKVGQVFSTTITPVGWPAEGDLCSAKATVNYRQGQIKVSPVVQAPSRAIGGKDGKLLLPVDSHYDHFPPGSPAGWDGTITQDIALSEVGVFRLRVEPPPYLGVAVPVSESAPIGRFIPHHLKASIEGVLSPGCGVFSYQDQPVGFSTPPTLTITGYGVSEGTEYPTDNYDFDGFWGFSPGPSPSWLEADREVNLAAKLKYGNGDPDELEWQEIESLSPRESGKNNGDGQRTYIWDADWLRYLRAAQPGADDHPFQLRLRFAAEALTDRDGVCHGSACESFGAILGQSEFRLGRLRIGNGHGSELQDLSLPWVIETWQASSIFRPEAGDTCSATVWGNAQATEQVGNLAGKDLRIDGGKIGYEGSLIITKPDATGEARIGFQQVPEWLWYDWQDVGREASQGLASFGIYHGPKPLIFRREIYRGM
;
A
#
# COMPACT_ATOMS: atom_id res chain seq x y z
N MET A 1 33.02 -12.63 25.60
CA MET A 1 34.37 -12.52 26.21
C MET A 1 35.06 -11.36 25.51
N SER A 2 35.50 -10.31 26.24
CA SER A 2 35.96 -8.99 25.72
C SER A 2 34.88 -8.17 24.95
N LEU A 3 34.55 -6.88 25.19
CA LEU A 3 35.28 -5.65 25.56
C LEU A 3 36.20 -5.15 24.39
N ILE A 4 36.23 -3.87 23.95
CA ILE A 4 35.68 -2.60 24.48
C ILE A 4 35.72 -1.44 23.41
N HIS A 5 34.94 -0.35 23.59
CA HIS A 5 35.08 1.02 22.99
C HIS A 5 34.85 1.27 21.47
N ARG A 6 34.63 2.51 20.97
CA ARG A 6 33.80 3.69 21.41
C ARG A 6 33.77 4.78 20.28
N ALA A 7 32.67 5.54 20.23
CA ALA A 7 32.31 6.75 19.44
C ALA A 7 33.38 7.72 18.82
N GLY A 8 32.96 8.43 17.75
CA GLY A 8 33.52 9.72 17.23
C GLY A 8 33.27 9.93 15.71
N ARG A 9 32.21 10.63 15.23
CA ARG A 9 31.94 12.09 15.08
C ARG A 9 32.75 12.85 13.99
N LEU A 10 31.99 13.46 13.05
CA LEU A 10 32.26 14.53 12.06
C LEU A 10 33.57 15.35 12.15
N GLN A 11 34.18 15.68 10.99
CA GLN A 11 34.11 17.02 10.36
C GLN A 11 34.79 17.11 8.95
N LEU A 12 34.49 18.18 8.21
CA LEU A 12 34.95 18.49 6.84
C LEU A 12 36.45 18.90 6.76
N PRO A 13 37.10 18.77 5.59
CA PRO A 13 38.42 19.35 5.32
C PRO A 13 38.36 20.83 4.89
N GLY A 14 39.43 21.58 5.17
CA GLY A 14 39.62 22.98 4.76
C GLY A 14 40.53 23.18 3.55
N LEU A 15 40.40 24.34 2.89
CA LEU A 15 41.25 24.84 1.78
C LEU A 15 42.73 24.94 2.16
N LEU A 16 43.64 24.85 1.16
CA LEU A 16 44.44 26.00 0.66
C LEU A 16 45.53 25.68 -0.41
N LEU A 17 45.76 26.67 -1.31
CA LEU A 17 47.02 27.07 -1.99
C LEU A 17 47.48 26.46 -3.36
N THR A 18 47.25 27.28 -4.41
CA THR A 18 48.23 27.95 -5.33
C THR A 18 48.72 27.39 -6.68
N LYS A 19 48.55 28.29 -7.69
CA LYS A 19 49.44 28.66 -8.84
C LYS A 19 49.78 27.57 -9.90
N GLY A 20 49.90 27.86 -11.20
CA GLY A 20 49.75 29.11 -11.99
C GLY A 20 50.57 29.03 -13.31
N LEU A 21 50.31 29.92 -14.28
CA LEU A 21 50.91 30.04 -15.64
C LEU A 21 50.51 28.93 -16.67
N ASP A 22 50.53 29.08 -18.01
CA ASP A 22 50.33 30.18 -19.00
C ASP A 22 50.46 29.54 -20.43
N MET A 23 50.02 30.08 -21.59
CA MET A 23 49.01 31.07 -22.01
C MET A 23 48.91 31.04 -23.57
N ALA A 24 47.83 31.60 -24.17
CA ALA A 24 47.67 31.99 -25.60
C ALA A 24 47.35 30.86 -26.64
N ALA A 25 46.60 31.08 -27.73
CA ALA A 25 45.92 32.27 -28.28
C ALA A 25 44.78 31.93 -29.29
N PHE A 26 44.02 32.96 -29.73
CA PHE A 26 42.98 33.00 -30.78
C PHE A 26 41.60 32.37 -30.45
N GLY A 27 40.45 33.03 -30.70
CA GLY A 27 40.27 34.43 -31.12
C GLY A 27 38.80 34.88 -31.29
N ILE A 28 38.46 36.01 -30.65
CA ILE A 28 37.51 37.05 -31.12
C ILE A 28 36.10 36.57 -31.57
N SER A 29 35.17 36.43 -30.60
CA SER A 29 33.75 36.75 -30.84
C SER A 29 32.94 37.14 -29.58
N THR A 30 33.52 37.03 -28.37
CA THR A 30 32.78 37.14 -27.09
C THR A 30 32.74 38.55 -26.47
N PHE A 31 33.46 39.52 -27.03
CA PHE A 31 33.74 40.80 -26.34
C PHE A 31 32.63 41.87 -26.44
N LEU A 32 31.60 41.69 -27.28
CA LEU A 32 30.47 42.63 -27.34
C LEU A 32 29.35 42.32 -26.33
N LEU A 33 29.24 41.07 -25.86
CA LEU A 33 28.15 40.62 -24.98
C LEU A 33 28.41 40.95 -23.50
N VAL A 34 29.68 40.97 -23.07
CA VAL A 34 30.06 41.30 -21.68
C VAL A 34 29.92 42.81 -21.39
N ALA A 35 30.15 43.69 -22.38
CA ALA A 35 30.02 45.13 -22.21
C ALA A 35 28.56 45.61 -22.05
N CYS A 36 27.58 44.85 -22.58
CA CYS A 36 26.16 45.15 -22.39
C CYS A 36 25.63 44.66 -21.02
N ALA A 37 26.26 43.63 -20.43
CA ALA A 37 25.84 43.05 -19.15
C ALA A 37 26.24 43.88 -17.91
N LEU A 38 27.19 44.82 -18.04
CA LEU A 38 27.69 45.65 -16.93
C LEU A 38 27.00 47.02 -16.77
N LEU A 39 25.94 47.29 -17.54
CA LEU A 39 25.17 48.54 -17.47
C LEU A 39 23.75 48.41 -16.88
N PHE A 40 23.36 47.21 -16.44
CA PHE A 40 22.10 46.98 -15.70
C PHE A 40 22.32 46.09 -14.46
N SER A 41 23.21 46.56 -13.58
CA SER A 41 23.37 46.01 -12.22
C SER A 41 22.85 47.02 -11.20
N ALA A 42 21.53 47.24 -11.17
CA ALA A 42 20.91 48.00 -10.09
C ALA A 42 21.00 47.16 -8.80
N THR A 43 21.90 47.54 -7.89
CA THR A 43 21.87 47.05 -6.52
C THR A 43 20.59 47.54 -5.86
N VAL A 44 19.60 46.66 -5.70
CA VAL A 44 18.41 46.94 -4.89
C VAL A 44 18.87 46.99 -3.44
N GLU A 45 18.95 48.19 -2.87
CA GLU A 45 19.18 48.34 -1.43
C GLU A 45 17.95 47.88 -0.67
N ALA A 46 18.15 47.03 0.34
CA ALA A 46 17.12 46.60 1.27
C ALA A 46 16.53 47.81 2.02
N ALA A 47 15.22 48.04 1.88
CA ALA A 47 14.55 49.19 2.47
C ALA A 47 13.95 48.87 3.84
N THR A 48 14.06 49.80 4.79
CA THR A 48 13.36 49.72 6.09
C THR A 48 12.22 50.74 6.14
N TYR A 49 11.00 50.26 6.34
CA TYR A 49 9.77 51.06 6.43
C TYR A 49 9.29 51.12 7.88
N ASN A 50 9.48 52.27 8.55
CA ASN A 50 8.91 52.48 9.89
C ASN A 50 7.49 53.08 9.79
N LEU A 51 6.47 52.26 10.00
CA LEU A 51 5.06 52.64 9.93
C LEU A 51 4.72 53.76 10.93
N SER A 52 5.33 53.73 12.12
CA SER A 52 5.14 54.75 13.16
C SER A 52 5.80 56.10 12.83
N ALA A 53 6.72 56.12 11.86
CA ALA A 53 7.32 57.35 11.30
C ALA A 53 6.62 57.83 10.01
N GLY A 54 5.50 57.21 9.61
CA GLY A 54 4.81 57.51 8.36
C GLY A 54 5.54 56.99 7.10
N GLN A 55 6.50 56.08 7.26
CA GLN A 55 7.20 55.44 6.16
C GLN A 55 6.48 54.14 5.81
N TYR A 56 5.78 54.12 4.68
CA TYR A 56 4.98 52.98 4.25
C TYR A 56 5.63 52.21 3.10
N PRO A 57 5.48 50.87 3.04
CA PRO A 57 6.01 50.06 1.94
C PRO A 57 5.27 50.34 0.61
N PRO A 58 5.83 49.89 -0.54
CA PRO A 58 5.24 50.09 -1.85
C PRO A 58 3.81 49.53 -1.94
N CYS A 59 2.84 50.41 -2.16
CA CYS A 59 1.43 50.10 -2.32
C CYS A 59 1.00 50.39 -3.77
N SER A 60 0.44 49.42 -4.48
CA SER A 60 0.17 49.52 -5.93
C SER A 60 -0.81 50.65 -6.30
N SER A 61 -1.76 50.98 -5.43
CA SER A 61 -2.70 52.09 -5.60
C SER A 61 -2.13 53.46 -5.21
N LYS A 62 -0.94 53.48 -4.58
CA LYS A 62 -0.32 54.65 -3.94
C LYS A 62 -1.20 55.35 -2.89
N SER A 63 -2.22 54.66 -2.37
CA SER A 63 -3.19 55.19 -1.42
C SER A 63 -3.00 54.55 -0.05
N TRP A 64 -2.62 55.35 0.95
CA TRP A 64 -2.45 54.92 2.34
C TRP A 64 -3.38 55.67 3.29
N THR A 65 -4.07 54.95 4.17
CA THR A 65 -4.83 55.48 5.31
C THR A 65 -4.21 54.96 6.61
N ALA A 66 -3.98 55.82 7.59
CA ALA A 66 -3.56 55.42 8.93
C ALA A 66 -4.64 55.77 9.96
N ASN A 67 -5.03 54.80 10.79
CA ASN A 67 -5.98 55.00 11.88
C ASN A 67 -5.48 54.25 13.13
N GLY A 68 -4.98 54.99 14.12
CA GLY A 68 -4.22 54.42 15.23
C GLY A 68 -3.03 53.60 14.72
N ASN A 69 -2.90 52.36 15.19
CA ASN A 69 -1.85 51.44 14.76
C ASN A 69 -2.28 50.56 13.55
N THR A 70 -3.34 50.94 12.82
CA THR A 70 -3.77 50.27 11.59
C THR A 70 -3.37 51.10 10.38
N TYR A 71 -2.60 50.49 9.47
CA TYR A 71 -2.08 51.12 8.26
C TYR A 71 -2.65 50.38 7.04
N VAL A 72 -3.44 51.07 6.22
CA VAL A 72 -4.24 50.48 5.14
C VAL A 72 -3.75 50.97 3.77
N CYS A 73 -3.30 50.06 2.93
CA CYS A 73 -3.08 50.25 1.49
C CYS A 73 -4.42 50.06 0.78
N ASN A 74 -5.17 51.16 0.59
CA ASN A 74 -6.55 51.13 0.11
C ASN A 74 -6.58 50.64 -1.36
N TYR A 75 -7.42 49.65 -1.66
CA TYR A 75 -7.58 49.00 -2.97
C TYR A 75 -6.28 48.43 -3.60
N GLY A 76 -5.19 48.39 -2.84
CA GLY A 76 -3.84 48.14 -3.35
C GLY A 76 -3.22 46.86 -2.81
N LYS A 77 -2.20 46.39 -3.53
CA LYS A 77 -1.31 45.30 -3.13
C LYS A 77 -0.02 45.88 -2.58
N VAL A 78 0.50 45.34 -1.49
CA VAL A 78 1.83 45.69 -0.97
C VAL A 78 2.88 44.74 -1.51
N THR A 79 4.02 45.27 -1.94
CA THR A 79 5.17 44.47 -2.41
C THR A 79 6.42 44.80 -1.59
N LEU A 80 7.07 43.76 -1.06
CA LEU A 80 8.38 43.83 -0.39
C LEU A 80 9.38 42.95 -1.15
N ASN A 81 10.58 43.47 -1.39
CA ASN A 81 11.66 42.78 -2.09
C ASN A 81 12.61 42.09 -1.08
N ALA A 82 13.43 41.17 -1.57
CA ALA A 82 14.43 40.47 -0.77
C ALA A 82 15.28 41.43 0.09
N GLY A 83 15.24 41.22 1.41
CA GLY A 83 15.94 42.02 2.42
C GLY A 83 15.13 43.18 3.02
N ASP A 84 13.97 43.54 2.47
CA ASP A 84 13.14 44.63 3.01
C ASP A 84 12.67 44.33 4.44
N ALA A 85 12.51 45.38 5.25
CA ALA A 85 12.04 45.31 6.62
C ALA A 85 10.88 46.28 6.89
N VAL A 86 9.81 45.82 7.55
CA VAL A 86 8.72 46.68 8.02
C VAL A 86 8.69 46.67 9.54
N VAL A 87 8.80 47.84 10.17
CA VAL A 87 8.90 48.00 11.61
C VAL A 87 7.88 49.01 12.16
N ALA A 88 7.58 48.91 13.45
CA ALA A 88 6.72 49.84 14.16
C ALA A 88 7.18 49.98 15.63
N ASN A 89 6.83 51.10 16.26
CA ASN A 89 7.13 51.39 17.66
C ASN A 89 6.03 50.88 18.62
N ALA A 90 5.02 50.18 18.09
CA ALA A 90 3.94 49.54 18.82
C ALA A 90 3.33 48.41 17.97
N SER A 91 2.67 47.45 18.62
CA SER A 91 1.88 46.40 17.96
C SER A 91 0.88 47.01 16.96
N SER A 92 0.91 46.54 15.71
CA SER A 92 0.26 47.19 14.58
C SER A 92 -0.42 46.21 13.62
N THR A 93 -1.32 46.71 12.77
CA THR A 93 -1.90 45.97 11.64
C THR A 93 -1.50 46.63 10.34
N LEU A 94 -0.85 45.87 9.45
CA LEU A 94 -0.59 46.25 8.07
C LEU A 94 -1.63 45.58 7.18
N TRP A 95 -2.54 46.39 6.62
CA TRP A 95 -3.67 45.92 5.83
C TRP A 95 -3.49 46.31 4.36
N ALA A 96 -3.39 45.34 3.46
CA ALA A 96 -3.41 45.57 2.02
C ALA A 96 -4.63 44.86 1.42
N GLU A 97 -5.62 45.62 0.97
CA GLU A 97 -6.92 45.05 0.59
C GLU A 97 -6.79 44.04 -0.56
N ASN A 98 -5.90 44.33 -1.52
CA ASN A 98 -5.53 43.46 -2.63
C ASN A 98 -4.26 42.60 -2.36
N GLY A 99 -4.00 42.27 -1.09
CA GLY A 99 -3.01 41.27 -0.69
C GLY A 99 -1.56 41.74 -0.68
N PHE A 100 -0.65 40.78 -0.62
CA PHE A 100 0.79 41.01 -0.46
C PHE A 100 1.61 40.16 -1.45
N LEU A 101 2.81 40.64 -1.79
CA LEU A 101 3.91 39.86 -2.34
C LEU A 101 5.16 40.19 -1.53
N ILE A 102 5.73 39.21 -0.86
CA ILE A 102 6.85 39.42 0.06
C ILE A 102 7.95 38.40 -0.27
N ASP A 103 9.14 38.88 -0.61
CA ASP A 103 10.29 38.01 -0.84
C ASP A 103 11.34 38.24 0.26
N ALA A 104 11.84 37.17 0.88
CA ALA A 104 12.92 37.16 1.88
C ALA A 104 13.00 38.39 2.80
N SER A 105 11.88 38.79 3.42
CA SER A 105 11.73 40.05 4.17
C SER A 105 11.43 39.84 5.66
N VAL A 106 11.58 40.89 6.49
CA VAL A 106 11.19 40.86 7.91
C VAL A 106 10.02 41.82 8.18
N VAL A 107 8.93 41.34 8.76
CA VAL A 107 7.76 42.15 9.14
C VAL A 107 7.55 42.08 10.64
N GLY A 108 7.69 43.21 11.33
CA GLY A 108 7.58 43.34 12.78
C GLY A 108 8.84 42.93 13.55
N SER A 109 8.69 42.75 14.86
CA SER A 109 9.75 42.29 15.77
C SER A 109 9.14 41.55 16.96
N SER A 110 9.97 40.85 17.74
CA SER A 110 9.55 40.21 18.99
C SER A 110 9.04 41.19 20.06
N ALA A 111 9.41 42.47 19.98
CA ALA A 111 8.92 43.52 20.88
C ALA A 111 7.60 44.14 20.39
N HIS A 112 7.44 44.32 19.08
CA HIS A 112 6.27 44.94 18.45
C HIS A 112 5.84 44.08 17.26
N ASN A 113 4.76 43.31 17.44
CA ASN A 113 4.23 42.46 16.40
C ASN A 113 3.44 43.27 15.34
N ILE A 114 3.49 42.81 14.09
CA ILE A 114 2.76 43.41 12.96
C ILE A 114 1.90 42.31 12.33
N MET A 115 0.58 42.41 12.50
CA MET A 115 -0.37 41.52 11.84
C MET A 115 -0.50 41.92 10.36
N LEU A 116 -0.35 40.98 9.44
CA LEU A 116 -0.70 41.18 8.03
C LEU A 116 -2.19 40.90 7.81
N ARG A 117 -2.88 41.76 7.07
CA ARG A 117 -4.30 41.57 6.71
C ARG A 117 -4.57 41.82 5.24
N SER A 118 -5.32 40.93 4.56
CA SER A 118 -5.91 41.21 3.25
C SER A 118 -7.44 41.09 3.26
N SER A 119 -8.09 41.77 2.30
CA SER A 119 -9.56 41.78 2.17
C SER A 119 -10.05 40.79 1.10
N TYR A 120 -9.40 40.79 -0.07
CA TYR A 120 -9.78 39.96 -1.21
C TYR A 120 -8.59 39.47 -2.04
N GLY A 121 -7.41 40.11 -1.95
CA GLY A 121 -6.21 39.62 -2.63
C GLY A 121 -5.42 38.59 -1.81
N VAL A 122 -4.64 37.75 -2.50
CA VAL A 122 -3.81 36.69 -1.91
C VAL A 122 -2.59 37.29 -1.20
N ILE A 123 -2.22 36.71 -0.06
CA ILE A 123 -0.96 36.98 0.64
C ILE A 123 0.06 35.94 0.16
N ILE A 124 1.05 36.35 -0.63
CA ILE A 124 2.07 35.46 -1.18
C ILE A 124 3.43 35.80 -0.57
N THR A 125 4.15 34.79 -0.06
CA THR A 125 5.54 34.92 0.36
C THR A 125 6.46 33.93 -0.38
N SER A 126 7.70 34.34 -0.62
CA SER A 126 8.77 33.50 -1.16
C SER A 126 10.06 33.62 -0.33
N GLY A 127 10.92 32.61 -0.45
CA GLY A 127 12.23 32.56 0.20
C GLY A 127 13.20 31.69 -0.58
N GLY A 128 14.32 32.28 -0.99
CA GLY A 128 15.49 31.53 -1.47
C GLY A 128 16.20 30.82 -0.32
N SER A 129 16.98 29.78 -0.62
CA SER A 129 17.52 28.77 0.31
C SER A 129 18.61 29.24 1.30
N SER A 130 18.63 30.53 1.67
CA SER A 130 19.56 31.08 2.67
C SER A 130 19.01 32.23 3.52
N ALA A 131 17.84 32.81 3.19
CA ALA A 131 17.14 33.78 4.04
C ALA A 131 15.62 33.69 3.78
N GLY A 132 14.88 33.10 4.73
CA GLY A 132 13.41 33.02 4.66
C GLY A 132 12.73 34.33 5.07
N THR A 133 11.45 34.45 4.73
CA THR A 133 10.61 35.58 5.21
C THR A 133 10.24 35.35 6.68
N VAL A 134 10.29 36.38 7.52
CA VAL A 134 9.91 36.28 8.95
C VAL A 134 8.84 37.32 9.29
N ILE A 135 7.67 36.84 9.72
CA ILE A 135 6.53 37.66 10.12
C ILE A 135 6.34 37.52 11.63
N PHE A 136 6.69 38.56 12.37
CA PHE A 136 6.42 38.68 13.80
C PHE A 136 4.98 39.15 14.01
N GLY A 137 4.01 38.26 13.79
CA GLY A 137 2.59 38.55 13.95
C GLY A 137 1.71 37.58 13.17
N SER A 138 0.40 37.62 13.39
CA SER A 138 -0.56 36.79 12.66
C SER A 138 -0.70 37.23 11.20
N VAL A 139 -1.16 36.32 10.34
CA VAL A 139 -1.46 36.57 8.93
C VAL A 139 -2.94 36.25 8.70
N VAL A 140 -3.74 37.23 8.28
CA VAL A 140 -5.18 37.09 8.07
C VAL A 140 -5.53 37.45 6.63
N GLY A 141 -5.85 36.48 5.78
CA GLY A 141 -6.00 36.70 4.33
C GLY A 141 -7.26 36.11 3.71
N ALA A 142 -7.65 36.64 2.55
CA ALA A 142 -8.67 35.98 1.71
C ALA A 142 -8.17 34.62 1.19
N SER A 143 -6.88 34.51 0.87
CA SER A 143 -6.15 33.25 0.69
C SER A 143 -4.67 33.52 0.95
N VAL A 144 -3.91 32.50 1.36
CA VAL A 144 -2.51 32.65 1.79
C VAL A 144 -1.63 31.59 1.15
N THR A 145 -0.49 31.99 0.60
CA THR A 145 0.53 31.11 0.02
C THR A 145 1.88 31.43 0.64
N LEU A 146 2.42 30.53 1.46
CA LEU A 146 3.70 30.72 2.15
C LEU A 146 4.78 29.80 1.60
N GLY A 147 5.95 30.35 1.28
CA GLY A 147 7.13 29.59 0.86
C GLY A 147 8.35 30.02 1.65
N GLY A 148 8.96 29.10 2.41
CA GLY A 148 10.18 29.41 3.19
C GLY A 148 9.97 30.50 4.24
N THR A 149 8.84 30.46 4.96
CA THR A 149 8.40 31.57 5.82
C THR A 149 8.16 31.15 7.27
N THR A 150 8.68 31.91 8.22
CA THR A 150 8.39 31.76 9.66
C THR A 150 7.35 32.80 10.10
N VAL A 151 6.24 32.36 10.67
CA VAL A 151 5.17 33.20 11.22
C VAL A 151 5.07 32.99 12.75
N LYS A 152 5.36 34.04 13.51
CA LYS A 152 5.31 34.04 14.99
C LYS A 152 3.90 34.31 15.52
N GLY A 153 2.91 33.65 14.94
CA GLY A 153 1.47 33.85 15.17
C GLY A 153 0.61 32.98 14.25
N SER A 154 -0.72 33.07 14.39
CA SER A 154 -1.66 32.25 13.61
C SER A 154 -1.80 32.72 12.16
N VAL A 155 -2.11 31.81 11.26
CA VAL A 155 -2.41 32.08 9.85
C VAL A 155 -3.86 31.69 9.57
N THR A 156 -4.73 32.65 9.26
CA THR A 156 -6.17 32.38 9.08
C THR A 156 -6.77 33.06 7.87
N GLY A 157 -7.92 32.58 7.40
CA GLY A 157 -8.57 33.18 6.24
C GLY A 157 -9.92 32.63 5.81
N SER A 158 -10.58 33.35 4.90
CA SER A 158 -11.92 33.01 4.38
C SER A 158 -11.92 32.18 3.09
N GLY A 159 -10.74 31.94 2.51
CA GLY A 159 -10.52 31.07 1.35
C GLY A 159 -9.60 29.92 1.70
N GLY A 160 -8.59 29.63 0.86
CA GLY A 160 -7.67 28.50 1.04
C GLY A 160 -6.24 28.91 1.43
N ALA A 161 -5.44 27.92 1.80
CA ALA A 161 -4.04 28.08 2.20
C ALA A 161 -3.11 27.05 1.56
N VAL A 162 -1.92 27.48 1.15
CA VAL A 162 -0.82 26.60 0.73
C VAL A 162 0.44 27.03 1.47
N MET A 163 1.14 26.12 2.14
CA MET A 163 2.39 26.43 2.85
C MET A 163 3.45 25.39 2.52
N VAL A 164 4.63 25.85 2.11
CA VAL A 164 5.75 24.99 1.71
C VAL A 164 7.00 25.41 2.49
N ASN A 165 7.68 24.44 3.12
CA ASN A 165 8.91 24.67 3.89
C ASN A 165 8.80 25.82 4.91
N SER A 166 7.67 25.92 5.61
CA SER A 166 7.33 27.07 6.48
C SER A 166 7.22 26.66 7.96
N GLU A 167 7.24 27.63 8.87
CA GLU A 167 7.17 27.43 10.33
C GLU A 167 6.14 28.38 10.94
N ILE A 168 5.09 27.85 11.56
CA ILE A 168 3.96 28.59 12.13
C ILE A 168 3.91 28.32 13.64
N GLU A 169 4.00 29.37 14.47
CA GLU A 169 3.91 29.23 15.94
C GLU A 169 2.47 29.32 16.48
N GLY A 170 1.51 29.74 15.65
CA GLY A 170 0.08 29.80 16.01
C GLY A 170 -0.72 28.63 15.43
N ASN A 171 -2.01 28.86 15.18
CA ASN A 171 -2.89 27.91 14.48
C ASN A 171 -2.99 28.25 12.99
N VAL A 172 -3.33 27.26 12.16
CA VAL A 172 -3.72 27.43 10.74
C VAL A 172 -5.23 27.20 10.59
N GLY A 173 -6.01 28.21 10.20
CA GLY A 173 -7.48 28.11 10.19
C GLY A 173 -8.15 28.78 8.99
N PHE A 174 -8.76 27.98 8.10
CA PHE A 174 -9.33 28.47 6.82
C PHE A 174 -10.73 27.92 6.53
N ASN A 175 -11.49 28.59 5.65
CA ASN A 175 -12.81 28.09 5.26
C ASN A 175 -12.76 27.06 4.13
N ASN A 176 -11.74 27.12 3.27
CA ASN A 176 -11.52 26.21 2.15
C ASN A 176 -10.26 25.35 2.40
N GLU A 177 -9.71 24.80 1.31
CA GLU A 177 -8.62 23.82 1.29
C GLU A 177 -7.34 24.33 1.96
N ILE A 178 -6.66 23.45 2.69
CA ILE A 178 -5.38 23.71 3.35
C ILE A 178 -4.36 22.67 2.91
N THR A 179 -3.28 23.11 2.27
CA THR A 179 -2.16 22.23 1.88
C THR A 179 -0.90 22.65 2.63
N LEU A 180 -0.35 21.78 3.47
CA LEU A 180 0.91 22.00 4.20
C LEU A 180 1.96 20.98 3.73
N THR A 181 3.03 21.45 3.09
CA THR A 181 4.16 20.63 2.62
C THR A 181 5.43 20.98 3.39
N ASN A 182 6.09 20.01 4.02
CA ASN A 182 7.29 20.19 4.83
C ASN A 182 7.20 21.38 5.81
N THR A 183 6.01 21.59 6.38
CA THR A 183 5.69 22.74 7.22
C THR A 183 5.58 22.30 8.68
N ILE A 184 6.11 23.12 9.59
CA ILE A 184 6.03 22.91 11.03
C ILE A 184 4.97 23.87 11.56
N ASP A 185 3.81 23.35 11.94
CA ASP A 185 2.78 24.09 12.67
C ASP A 185 2.84 23.70 14.16
N ALA A 186 2.89 24.68 15.06
CA ALA A 186 2.90 24.43 16.50
C ALA A 186 1.49 24.32 17.11
N GLY A 187 0.47 24.77 16.38
CA GLY A 187 -0.92 24.82 16.83
C GLY A 187 -1.83 23.79 16.18
N PHE A 188 -3.10 24.20 16.00
CA PHE A 188 -4.15 23.40 15.37
C PHE A 188 -4.33 23.78 13.90
N VAL A 189 -4.65 22.79 13.07
CA VAL A 189 -5.03 22.98 11.65
C VAL A 189 -6.54 22.74 11.50
N GLU A 190 -7.29 23.73 11.03
CA GLU A 190 -8.75 23.63 10.90
C GLU A 190 -9.27 24.14 9.54
N SER A 191 -10.04 23.31 8.83
CA SER A 191 -10.78 23.70 7.61
C SER A 191 -12.30 23.61 7.83
N ALA A 192 -13.00 24.73 7.65
CA ALA A 192 -14.43 24.79 7.95
C ALA A 192 -15.33 24.08 6.91
N ASN A 193 -14.90 23.91 5.65
CA ASN A 193 -15.75 23.33 4.60
C ASN A 193 -15.03 22.43 3.58
N ARG A 194 -13.69 22.28 3.64
CA ARG A 194 -12.92 21.59 2.59
C ARG A 194 -11.80 20.70 3.14
N GLU A 195 -11.07 20.11 2.20
CA GLU A 195 -9.96 19.19 2.40
C GLU A 195 -8.78 19.81 3.17
N ILE A 196 -8.11 18.98 3.95
CA ILE A 196 -6.80 19.28 4.53
C ILE A 196 -5.81 18.23 4.05
N THR A 197 -4.69 18.68 3.46
CA THR A 197 -3.65 17.81 2.91
C THR A 197 -2.30 18.19 3.52
N LEU A 198 -1.71 17.24 4.24
CA LEU A 198 -0.43 17.39 4.95
C LEU A 198 0.58 16.43 4.32
N SER A 199 1.75 16.92 3.91
CA SER A 199 2.85 16.09 3.39
C SER A 199 4.19 16.51 4.02
N GLY A 200 4.80 15.63 4.80
CA GLY A 200 5.98 15.91 5.61
C GLY A 200 5.73 16.88 6.78
N GLY A 201 6.79 17.27 7.48
CA GLY A 201 6.71 18.26 8.58
C GLY A 201 5.99 17.76 9.84
N SER A 202 5.36 18.66 10.58
CA SER A 202 4.67 18.33 11.84
C SER A 202 3.59 19.33 12.24
N VAL A 203 2.52 18.84 12.88
CA VAL A 203 1.47 19.63 13.53
C VAL A 203 1.49 19.37 15.04
N GLY A 204 1.61 20.44 15.84
CA GLY A 204 1.72 20.39 17.31
C GLY A 204 0.41 20.19 18.06
N GLY A 205 -0.73 20.40 17.41
CA GLY A 205 -2.08 20.18 17.92
C GLY A 205 -2.90 19.26 17.02
N GLY A 206 -4.23 19.41 17.10
CA GLY A 206 -5.19 18.61 16.33
C GLY A 206 -5.44 19.11 14.91
N VAL A 207 -6.03 18.25 14.09
CA VAL A 207 -6.39 18.51 12.69
C VAL A 207 -7.89 18.28 12.51
N ASN A 208 -8.66 19.32 12.15
CA ASN A 208 -10.12 19.24 12.03
C ASN A 208 -10.61 19.71 10.66
N SER A 209 -11.31 18.85 9.92
CA SER A 209 -12.04 19.25 8.70
C SER A 209 -13.53 18.96 8.84
N SER A 210 -14.38 19.99 8.69
CA SER A 210 -15.84 19.85 8.69
C SER A 210 -16.46 19.75 7.28
N GLY A 211 -15.69 19.45 6.24
CA GLY A 211 -16.21 19.27 4.87
C GLY A 211 -15.22 18.65 3.88
N GLY A 212 -15.36 18.97 2.59
CA GLY A 212 -14.46 18.53 1.52
C GLY A 212 -14.40 17.02 1.27
N ALA A 213 -13.30 16.56 0.66
CA ALA A 213 -13.04 15.13 0.47
C ALA A 213 -12.57 14.44 1.76
N GLY A 214 -11.85 15.14 2.65
CA GLY A 214 -11.36 14.57 3.89
C GLY A 214 -10.14 15.25 4.49
N VAL A 215 -9.40 14.48 5.29
CA VAL A 215 -8.05 14.80 5.78
C VAL A 215 -7.08 13.77 5.23
N PHE A 216 -6.05 14.22 4.51
CA PHE A 216 -5.00 13.41 3.91
C PHE A 216 -3.67 13.78 4.54
N ILE A 217 -2.92 12.78 5.02
CA ILE A 217 -1.67 12.98 5.76
C ILE A 217 -0.63 11.98 5.25
N ASP A 218 0.52 12.47 4.83
CA ASP A 218 1.65 11.69 4.30
C ASP A 218 2.95 12.14 4.97
N GLY A 219 3.71 11.25 5.61
CA GLY A 219 5.01 11.58 6.22
C GLY A 219 5.00 12.65 7.34
N THR A 220 3.83 13.06 7.87
CA THR A 220 3.69 14.13 8.87
C THR A 220 3.59 13.57 10.29
N THR A 221 4.17 14.28 11.28
CA THR A 221 3.92 13.98 12.70
C THR A 221 2.81 14.88 13.27
N VAL A 222 1.74 14.31 13.83
CA VAL A 222 0.62 15.05 14.44
C VAL A 222 0.53 14.76 15.95
N GLN A 223 0.42 15.81 16.77
CA GLN A 223 0.33 15.74 18.23
C GLN A 223 -1.03 16.24 18.76
N GLY A 224 -2.11 15.74 18.17
CA GLY A 224 -3.47 15.98 18.63
C GLY A 224 -4.48 15.11 17.89
N ASP A 225 -5.75 15.26 18.26
CA ASP A 225 -6.83 14.51 17.62
C ASP A 225 -7.03 14.95 16.16
N ILE A 226 -7.27 13.98 15.28
CA ILE A 226 -7.60 14.15 13.86
C ILE A 226 -9.08 13.85 13.69
N SER A 227 -9.87 14.84 13.29
CA SER A 227 -11.29 14.70 13.02
C SER A 227 -11.65 15.12 11.59
N SER A 228 -12.51 14.33 10.93
CA SER A 228 -13.08 14.70 9.64
C SER A 228 -14.57 14.40 9.55
N ALA A 229 -15.30 15.31 8.89
CA ALA A 229 -16.64 15.05 8.40
C ALA A 229 -16.68 14.07 7.22
N ASN A 230 -15.53 13.77 6.59
CA ASN A 230 -15.40 12.88 5.43
C ASN A 230 -14.23 11.89 5.63
N ILE A 231 -13.52 11.50 4.55
CA ILE A 231 -12.48 10.46 4.60
C ILE A 231 -11.31 10.92 5.48
N ILE A 232 -10.64 9.97 6.15
CA ILE A 232 -9.30 10.20 6.70
C ILE A 232 -8.34 9.20 6.07
N SER A 233 -7.26 9.68 5.49
CA SER A 233 -6.15 8.85 4.98
C SER A 233 -4.85 9.30 5.61
N ILE A 234 -4.10 8.36 6.18
CA ILE A 234 -2.84 8.61 6.91
C ILE A 234 -1.79 7.62 6.41
N GLU A 235 -0.68 8.10 5.88
CA GLU A 235 0.41 7.32 5.28
C GLU A 235 1.77 7.76 5.83
N ASP A 236 2.69 6.81 6.04
CA ASP A 236 4.07 7.01 6.54
C ASP A 236 4.22 7.98 7.75
N SER A 237 3.17 8.09 8.57
CA SER A 237 2.97 9.17 9.53
C SER A 237 2.98 8.70 10.98
N LYS A 238 3.09 9.68 11.89
CA LYS A 238 3.00 9.42 13.34
C LYS A 238 1.96 10.31 14.00
N VAL A 239 0.95 9.69 14.59
CA VAL A 239 -0.15 10.38 15.28
C VAL A 239 -0.09 10.10 16.78
N THR A 240 -0.23 11.15 17.60
CA THR A 240 -0.43 11.06 19.05
C THR A 240 -1.71 11.81 19.40
N GLY A 241 -2.83 11.10 19.38
CA GLY A 241 -4.19 11.63 19.38
C GLY A 241 -5.16 10.65 18.72
N ASN A 242 -6.45 10.86 18.92
CA ASN A 242 -7.51 10.03 18.34
C ASN A 242 -7.71 10.35 16.85
N VAL A 243 -8.23 9.40 16.07
CA VAL A 243 -8.54 9.55 14.64
C VAL A 243 -10.01 9.21 14.42
N GLY A 244 -10.83 10.20 14.07
CA GLY A 244 -12.28 10.08 14.05
C GLY A 244 -12.94 10.61 12.77
N SER A 245 -13.60 9.75 11.99
CA SER A 245 -14.51 10.20 10.92
C SER A 245 -15.97 10.11 11.37
N SER A 246 -16.76 11.16 11.13
CA SER A 246 -18.19 11.15 11.43
C SER A 246 -19.06 10.60 10.28
N CYS A 247 -18.49 10.42 9.09
CA CYS A 247 -19.18 9.86 7.92
C CYS A 247 -18.58 8.54 7.46
N CYS A 248 -17.27 8.55 7.20
CA CYS A 248 -16.70 7.92 6.03
C CYS A 248 -15.52 7.00 6.43
N LYS A 249 -14.86 6.41 5.44
CA LYS A 249 -13.74 5.47 5.64
C LYS A 249 -12.54 6.14 6.32
N VAL A 250 -11.89 5.40 7.22
CA VAL A 250 -10.58 5.77 7.78
C VAL A 250 -9.53 4.75 7.32
N THR A 251 -8.49 5.23 6.64
CA THR A 251 -7.36 4.42 6.15
C THR A 251 -6.09 4.87 6.85
N VAL A 252 -5.31 3.92 7.38
CA VAL A 252 -4.01 4.19 8.00
C VAL A 252 -2.97 3.18 7.49
N THR A 253 -2.01 3.65 6.71
CA THR A 253 -0.98 2.86 6.02
C THR A 253 0.43 3.20 6.55
N SER A 254 1.28 2.19 6.76
CA SER A 254 2.69 2.31 7.15
C SER A 254 2.97 3.24 8.36
N SER A 255 1.97 3.45 9.22
CA SER A 255 1.97 4.55 10.20
C SER A 255 1.94 4.03 11.63
N SER A 256 2.13 4.94 12.60
CA SER A 256 1.90 4.66 14.02
C SER A 256 0.89 5.62 14.63
N VAL A 257 -0.14 5.08 15.29
CA VAL A 257 -1.19 5.85 15.96
C VAL A 257 -1.20 5.53 17.45
N GLN A 258 -1.00 6.54 18.29
CA GLN A 258 -1.18 6.45 19.74
C GLN A 258 -2.45 7.22 20.15
N GLY A 259 -3.58 6.54 20.07
CA GLY A 259 -4.93 7.05 20.29
C GLY A 259 -5.97 6.12 19.67
N ASP A 260 -7.25 6.40 19.90
CA ASP A 260 -8.34 5.59 19.36
C ASP A 260 -8.57 5.89 17.88
N ILE A 261 -9.00 4.90 17.10
CA ILE A 261 -9.45 5.07 15.73
C ILE A 261 -10.94 4.73 15.66
N PHE A 262 -11.79 5.65 15.24
CA PHE A 262 -13.23 5.44 15.18
C PHE A 262 -13.89 6.00 13.94
N THR A 263 -14.95 5.32 13.50
CA THR A 263 -15.89 5.82 12.49
C THR A 263 -17.26 5.17 12.67
N GLN A 264 -18.29 5.77 12.07
CA GLN A 264 -19.65 5.24 12.08
C GLN A 264 -20.08 4.88 10.66
N GLY A 265 -20.58 3.66 10.47
CA GLY A 265 -21.23 3.23 9.22
C GLY A 265 -20.30 2.91 8.05
N ASN A 266 -19.01 3.27 8.08
CA ASN A 266 -18.04 3.01 7.01
C ASN A 266 -16.78 2.28 7.51
N PRO A 267 -16.00 1.58 6.66
CA PRO A 267 -14.90 0.74 7.14
C PRO A 267 -13.70 1.48 7.77
N ILE A 268 -12.93 0.76 8.59
CA ILE A 268 -11.55 1.14 8.98
C ILE A 268 -10.58 0.18 8.29
N GLU A 269 -9.51 0.69 7.70
CA GLU A 269 -8.44 -0.10 7.08
C GLU A 269 -7.08 0.26 7.66
N LEU A 270 -6.35 -0.73 8.17
CA LEU A 270 -5.01 -0.59 8.74
C LEU A 270 -4.02 -1.43 7.92
N ASN A 271 -3.07 -0.81 7.24
CA ASN A 271 -2.12 -1.49 6.33
C ASN A 271 -0.66 -1.27 6.77
N GLY A 272 0.01 -2.25 7.38
CA GLY A 272 1.38 -2.10 7.90
C GLY A 272 1.47 -1.14 9.10
N THR A 273 0.40 -0.99 9.86
CA THR A 273 0.21 0.07 10.87
C THR A 273 0.21 -0.49 12.30
N ASP A 274 0.87 0.22 13.21
CA ASP A 274 0.81 -0.02 14.66
C ASP A 274 -0.17 0.96 15.34
N VAL A 275 -1.19 0.44 16.03
CA VAL A 275 -2.17 1.24 16.79
C VAL A 275 -2.06 0.93 18.28
N VAL A 276 -1.92 1.95 19.12
CA VAL A 276 -1.95 1.85 20.59
C VAL A 276 -3.15 2.65 21.11
N GLY A 277 -4.29 1.98 21.17
CA GLY A 277 -5.62 2.54 21.37
C GLY A 277 -6.66 1.62 20.75
N THR A 278 -7.94 1.97 20.87
CA THR A 278 -9.06 1.14 20.43
C THR A 278 -9.52 1.48 19.02
N VAL A 279 -9.82 0.44 18.24
CA VAL A 279 -10.30 0.57 16.86
C VAL A 279 -11.79 0.21 16.84
N SER A 280 -12.68 1.19 16.69
CA SER A 280 -14.13 1.00 16.86
C SER A 280 -14.95 1.45 15.66
N ASN A 281 -15.94 0.64 15.29
CA ASN A 281 -16.71 0.80 14.07
C ASN A 281 -18.09 0.11 14.17
N THR A 282 -19.13 0.71 13.59
CA THR A 282 -20.43 0.06 13.35
C THR A 282 -20.54 -0.67 12.00
N ASN A 283 -19.43 -0.75 11.26
CA ASN A 283 -19.21 -1.51 10.02
C ASN A 283 -17.97 -2.44 10.19
N LYS A 284 -17.25 -2.73 9.10
CA LYS A 284 -16.10 -3.66 9.05
C LYS A 284 -14.76 -3.00 9.39
N ILE A 285 -13.86 -3.77 9.99
CA ILE A 285 -12.47 -3.38 10.26
C ILE A 285 -11.54 -4.35 9.53
N TYR A 286 -10.60 -3.82 8.75
CA TYR A 286 -9.62 -4.59 7.98
C TYR A 286 -8.20 -4.34 8.47
N LEU A 287 -7.40 -5.41 8.64
CA LEU A 287 -6.01 -5.33 9.08
C LEU A 287 -5.08 -6.09 8.13
N ASN A 288 -4.23 -5.41 7.36
CA ASN A 288 -3.18 -6.03 6.54
C ASN A 288 -1.80 -5.81 7.18
N SER A 289 -1.18 -6.87 7.69
CA SER A 289 0.11 -6.83 8.40
C SER A 289 0.20 -5.75 9.51
N SER A 290 -0.91 -5.49 10.20
CA SER A 290 -1.08 -4.41 11.18
C SER A 290 -1.34 -4.93 12.60
N PHE A 291 -0.87 -4.19 13.61
CA PHE A 291 -0.98 -4.58 15.02
C PHE A 291 -1.80 -3.56 15.82
N VAL A 292 -2.81 -4.04 16.55
CA VAL A 292 -3.61 -3.21 17.46
C VAL A 292 -3.33 -3.63 18.91
N TYR A 293 -2.90 -2.68 19.74
CA TYR A 293 -2.66 -2.84 21.18
C TYR A 293 -3.76 -2.11 21.96
N GLY A 294 -4.98 -2.65 21.85
CA GLY A 294 -6.24 -2.08 22.37
C GLY A 294 -7.44 -2.87 21.81
N ASP A 295 -8.65 -2.52 22.26
CA ASP A 295 -9.86 -3.25 21.89
C ASP A 295 -10.22 -3.01 20.40
N VAL A 296 -10.88 -4.00 19.76
CA VAL A 296 -11.35 -3.87 18.36
C VAL A 296 -12.82 -4.20 18.29
N LEU A 297 -13.63 -3.16 18.10
CA LEU A 297 -15.08 -3.21 18.22
C LEU A 297 -15.71 -2.98 16.84
N ALA A 298 -15.95 -4.05 16.08
CA ALA A 298 -16.64 -3.99 14.79
C ALA A 298 -18.15 -4.23 14.93
N ALA A 299 -18.88 -4.14 13.82
CA ALA A 299 -20.32 -4.39 13.79
C ALA A 299 -20.71 -5.77 14.37
N THR A 300 -21.65 -5.77 15.32
CA THR A 300 -22.27 -6.96 15.94
C THR A 300 -23.71 -7.13 15.47
N GLY A 301 -24.19 -8.37 15.34
CA GLY A 301 -25.57 -8.67 14.98
C GLY A 301 -25.83 -8.92 13.48
N TRP A 302 -24.77 -8.92 12.64
CA TRP A 302 -24.87 -9.20 11.19
C TRP A 302 -24.88 -10.71 10.87
N GLY A 303 -25.45 -11.53 11.76
CA GLY A 303 -25.43 -12.99 11.63
C GLY A 303 -24.00 -13.55 11.58
N SER A 304 -23.69 -14.36 10.57
CA SER A 304 -22.38 -14.98 10.35
C SER A 304 -21.42 -14.16 9.47
N GLN A 305 -21.74 -12.90 9.16
CA GLN A 305 -20.88 -12.04 8.34
C GLN A 305 -19.58 -11.69 9.05
N VAL A 306 -18.45 -11.77 8.33
CA VAL A 306 -17.14 -11.33 8.84
C VAL A 306 -17.11 -9.80 8.90
N THR A 307 -16.91 -9.27 10.12
CA THR A 307 -16.80 -7.83 10.39
C THR A 307 -15.42 -7.41 10.91
N ILE A 308 -14.58 -8.34 11.33
CA ILE A 308 -13.12 -8.12 11.46
C ILE A 308 -12.40 -9.03 10.44
N GLN A 309 -11.73 -8.44 9.47
CA GLN A 309 -10.96 -9.18 8.46
C GLN A 309 -9.51 -8.74 8.46
N GLY A 310 -8.62 -9.57 7.94
CA GLY A 310 -7.21 -9.27 7.89
C GLY A 310 -6.37 -10.32 7.20
N ILE A 311 -5.16 -9.94 6.85
CA ILE A 311 -4.22 -10.69 6.03
C ILE A 311 -2.77 -10.39 6.47
N GLY A 312 -1.83 -11.21 6.02
CA GLY A 312 -0.44 -11.11 6.45
C GLY A 312 -0.28 -11.43 7.94
N ASN A 313 0.59 -10.68 8.63
CA ASN A 313 0.95 -10.94 10.04
C ASN A 313 0.06 -10.19 11.06
N SER A 314 -1.12 -9.70 10.66
CA SER A 314 -1.97 -8.87 11.51
C SER A 314 -2.39 -9.53 12.83
N ARG A 315 -2.42 -8.76 13.92
CA ARG A 315 -2.86 -9.21 15.25
C ARG A 315 -3.58 -8.12 16.04
N ILE A 316 -4.49 -8.54 16.90
CA ILE A 316 -5.22 -7.69 17.85
C ILE A 316 -4.89 -8.16 19.27
N TYR A 317 -4.50 -7.22 20.14
CA TYR A 317 -4.14 -7.44 21.54
C TYR A 317 -5.02 -6.59 22.47
N GLY A 318 -6.34 -6.77 22.36
CA GLY A 318 -7.40 -6.14 23.16
C GLY A 318 -8.78 -6.59 22.67
N GLN A 319 -9.81 -6.57 23.52
CA GLN A 319 -11.07 -7.29 23.32
C GLN A 319 -11.71 -7.07 21.94
N CYS A 320 -12.04 -8.18 21.27
CA CYS A 320 -12.72 -8.18 19.99
C CYS A 320 -14.25 -8.29 20.16
N ALA A 321 -15.00 -7.36 19.56
CA ALA A 321 -16.45 -7.50 19.34
C ALA A 321 -16.74 -7.53 17.84
N TYR A 322 -17.47 -8.55 17.36
CA TYR A 322 -17.74 -8.77 15.94
C TYR A 322 -18.97 -9.66 15.70
N SER A 323 -19.45 -9.70 14.47
CA SER A 323 -20.39 -10.70 13.95
C SER A 323 -19.65 -11.93 13.39
N GLY A 324 -18.44 -11.73 12.87
CA GLY A 324 -17.51 -12.78 12.46
C GLY A 324 -16.09 -12.23 12.28
N VAL A 325 -15.09 -13.11 12.35
CA VAL A 325 -13.67 -12.75 12.18
C VAL A 325 -12.96 -13.70 11.21
N SER A 326 -12.13 -13.18 10.31
CA SER A 326 -11.39 -14.01 9.33
C SER A 326 -10.01 -13.44 8.91
N PRO A 327 -8.92 -14.23 8.99
CA PRO A 327 -8.86 -15.56 9.61
C PRO A 327 -9.15 -15.47 11.09
N THR A 328 -9.58 -16.58 11.70
CA THR A 328 -10.04 -16.56 13.09
C THR A 328 -9.01 -15.94 14.01
N TYR A 329 -7.72 -16.21 13.80
CA TYR A 329 -6.59 -15.79 14.64
C TYR A 329 -6.32 -14.28 14.77
N LEU A 330 -6.93 -13.42 13.93
CA LEU A 330 -6.76 -11.96 14.02
C LEU A 330 -7.23 -11.44 15.37
N CYS A 331 -8.47 -11.81 15.67
CA CYS A 331 -8.92 -11.94 17.02
C CYS A 331 -8.21 -13.19 17.56
N SER A 332 -8.63 -14.44 17.27
CA SER A 332 -8.35 -15.75 17.94
C SER A 332 -6.92 -16.18 18.36
N ASP A 333 -5.94 -15.29 18.39
CA ASP A 333 -5.23 -14.96 19.65
C ASP A 333 -6.16 -14.13 20.60
N SER A 334 -7.48 -14.21 20.41
CA SER A 334 -8.63 -13.81 21.23
C SER A 334 -9.32 -15.01 21.85
N LYS A 335 -8.74 -16.17 21.56
CA LYS A 335 -8.30 -17.03 22.64
C LYS A 335 -7.32 -16.35 23.60
N ASP A 336 -6.84 -15.12 23.42
CA ASP A 336 -6.11 -14.39 24.45
C ASP A 336 -6.71 -13.00 24.82
N ILE A 337 -8.04 -12.81 24.81
CA ILE A 337 -8.72 -11.59 25.35
C ILE A 337 -10.18 -11.74 25.92
N ASN A 338 -10.79 -12.91 26.13
CA ASN A 338 -10.40 -13.71 27.28
C ASN A 338 -9.03 -14.28 27.05
N GLU A 339 -8.05 -13.76 27.78
CA GLU A 339 -6.75 -14.38 27.93
C GLU A 339 -7.04 -15.88 28.24
N LEU A 340 -6.78 -16.84 27.32
CA LEU A 340 -7.27 -18.25 27.50
C LEU A 340 -6.62 -18.85 28.75
N LEU A 341 -5.52 -18.22 29.15
CA LEU A 341 -5.07 -18.07 30.52
C LEU A 341 -6.16 -18.47 31.52
N PRO A 342 -5.90 -19.54 32.29
CA PRO A 342 -6.75 -19.93 33.39
C PRO A 342 -7.11 -18.76 34.33
N LEU A 343 -6.21 -17.80 34.51
CA LEU A 343 -6.40 -16.64 35.38
C LEU A 343 -5.90 -15.34 34.73
N TYR A 344 -6.77 -14.34 34.69
CA TYR A 344 -6.45 -12.94 34.40
C TYR A 344 -7.26 -12.03 35.33
N LEU A 345 -6.60 -11.40 36.30
CA LEU A 345 -7.20 -10.45 37.24
C LEU A 345 -6.75 -9.04 36.89
N ARG A 346 -7.62 -8.27 36.23
CA ARG A 346 -7.34 -6.87 35.83
C ARG A 346 -7.25 -5.89 36.99
N PHE A 347 -7.84 -6.24 38.13
CA PHE A 347 -7.83 -5.43 39.33
C PHE A 347 -8.59 -4.08 39.24
N ASP A 348 -9.57 -4.02 38.33
CA ASP A 348 -10.41 -2.86 37.99
C ASP A 348 -11.55 -2.50 38.96
N GLU A 349 -11.89 -3.36 39.92
CA GLU A 349 -13.17 -3.23 40.62
C GLU A 349 -13.27 -1.97 41.49
N ALA A 350 -14.49 -1.49 41.72
CA ALA A 350 -14.73 -0.30 42.54
C ALA A 350 -14.16 -0.45 43.97
N THR A 351 -14.31 -1.64 44.56
CA THR A 351 -13.93 -2.01 45.93
C THR A 351 -13.64 -3.51 46.05
N TRP A 352 -12.64 -3.89 46.85
CA TRP A 352 -12.29 -5.31 47.10
C TRP A 352 -12.48 -5.82 48.51
N ARG A 353 -12.47 -4.96 49.53
CA ARG A 353 -12.33 -5.42 50.91
C ARG A 353 -13.56 -6.24 51.33
N ASN A 354 -13.36 -7.55 51.56
CA ASN A 354 -14.41 -8.56 51.74
C ASN A 354 -15.33 -8.76 50.50
N ALA A 355 -14.82 -8.49 49.31
CA ALA A 355 -15.52 -8.62 48.03
C ALA A 355 -14.74 -9.53 47.06
N THR A 356 -15.41 -9.87 45.95
CA THR A 356 -14.86 -10.70 44.87
C THR A 356 -13.99 -9.88 43.94
N VAL A 357 -12.82 -10.40 43.60
CA VAL A 357 -11.98 -9.90 42.50
C VAL A 357 -12.28 -10.75 41.27
N ARG A 358 -12.65 -10.13 40.15
CA ARG A 358 -13.18 -10.80 38.96
C ARG A 358 -12.05 -11.45 38.17
N ASN A 359 -12.29 -12.68 37.71
CA ASN A 359 -11.48 -13.29 36.66
C ASN A 359 -12.01 -12.87 35.29
N SER A 360 -11.12 -12.34 34.46
CA SER A 360 -11.30 -12.09 33.02
C SER A 360 -10.68 -13.19 32.15
N GLY A 361 -10.06 -14.21 32.76
CA GLY A 361 -9.58 -15.42 32.12
C GLY A 361 -10.66 -16.50 31.99
N THR A 362 -10.25 -17.75 31.77
CA THR A 362 -11.17 -18.83 31.38
C THR A 362 -11.77 -19.65 32.51
N LEU A 363 -11.13 -19.68 33.69
CA LEU A 363 -11.70 -20.39 34.83
C LEU A 363 -12.89 -19.61 35.39
N ASP A 364 -14.05 -20.26 35.46
CA ASP A 364 -15.26 -19.76 36.14
C ASP A 364 -15.07 -19.80 37.67
N MET A 365 -14.22 -18.90 38.15
CA MET A 365 -13.90 -18.68 39.55
C MET A 365 -13.49 -17.24 39.78
N VAL A 366 -13.66 -16.76 41.01
CA VAL A 366 -13.29 -15.40 41.43
C VAL A 366 -12.21 -15.43 42.51
N GLY A 367 -11.35 -14.42 42.50
CA GLY A 367 -10.49 -14.13 43.64
C GLY A 367 -11.31 -13.60 44.83
N SER A 368 -10.83 -13.82 46.05
CA SER A 368 -11.39 -13.24 47.26
C SER A 368 -10.33 -12.40 47.96
N ALA A 369 -10.57 -11.10 48.10
CA ALA A 369 -9.65 -10.18 48.76
C ALA A 369 -9.93 -10.10 50.27
N SER A 370 -8.87 -10.20 51.07
CA SER A 370 -8.96 -10.26 52.54
C SER A 370 -7.83 -9.48 53.22
N GLY A 371 -7.99 -9.24 54.52
CA GLY A 371 -7.04 -8.46 55.32
C GLY A 371 -7.00 -6.99 54.90
N ALA A 372 -5.80 -6.45 54.66
CA ALA A 372 -5.56 -5.09 54.21
C ALA A 372 -5.21 -5.01 52.70
N ALA A 373 -5.97 -5.75 51.87
CA ALA A 373 -5.96 -5.65 50.41
C ALA A 373 -7.15 -4.80 49.97
N GLU A 374 -6.87 -3.69 49.28
CA GLU A 374 -7.85 -2.68 48.88
C GLU A 374 -7.54 -2.19 47.45
N THR A 375 -8.54 -1.73 46.70
CA THR A 375 -8.30 -1.16 45.35
C THR A 375 -7.86 0.29 45.43
N ALA A 376 -6.94 0.70 44.56
CA ALA A 376 -6.52 2.09 44.35
C ALA A 376 -6.46 2.39 42.84
N GLY A 377 -6.37 3.67 42.47
CA GLY A 377 -6.35 4.09 41.05
C GLY A 377 -5.69 5.45 40.81
N ALA A 378 -4.92 5.97 41.78
CA ALA A 378 -4.31 7.29 41.68
C ALA A 378 -3.04 7.29 40.80
N THR A 379 -2.34 6.16 40.73
CA THR A 379 -1.10 5.97 39.97
C THR A 379 -1.10 4.59 39.31
N PRO A 380 -1.94 4.33 38.30
CA PRO A 380 -1.95 3.05 37.58
C PRO A 380 -0.60 2.77 36.89
N ALA A 381 -0.34 1.52 36.52
CA ALA A 381 0.93 1.13 35.91
C ALA A 381 1.12 1.77 34.53
N LEU A 382 0.04 1.91 33.76
CA LEU A 382 -0.02 2.72 32.53
C LEU A 382 -1.11 3.79 32.70
N ALA A 383 -0.69 5.06 32.82
CA ALA A 383 -1.59 6.19 33.05
C ALA A 383 -2.12 6.79 31.74
N SER A 384 -3.39 6.53 31.44
CA SER A 384 -4.15 7.05 30.29
C SER A 384 -5.63 6.62 30.44
N PRO A 385 -6.60 7.26 29.74
CA PRO A 385 -7.97 6.72 29.62
C PRO A 385 -8.01 5.28 29.08
N TRP A 386 -7.01 4.89 28.28
CA TRP A 386 -6.71 3.52 27.90
C TRP A 386 -5.39 3.10 28.56
N GLY A 387 -5.48 2.38 29.68
CA GLY A 387 -4.39 2.10 30.60
C GLY A 387 -4.60 0.81 31.37
N THR A 388 -4.04 0.72 32.59
CA THR A 388 -4.35 -0.35 33.57
C THR A 388 -5.26 0.13 34.71
N CYS A 389 -5.67 1.41 34.68
CA CYS A 389 -6.88 1.92 35.34
C CYS A 389 -6.90 1.93 36.88
N ARG A 390 -6.91 0.77 37.54
CA ARG A 390 -6.91 0.56 38.99
C ARG A 390 -5.99 -0.61 39.32
N TYR A 391 -5.66 -0.77 40.60
CA TYR A 391 -4.68 -1.76 41.03
C TYR A 391 -4.89 -2.14 42.49
N GLY A 392 -4.31 -3.28 42.88
CA GLY A 392 -4.32 -3.76 44.24
C GLY A 392 -3.29 -3.08 45.11
N LYS A 393 -3.74 -2.47 46.20
CA LYS A 393 -2.91 -1.93 47.27
C LYS A 393 -2.84 -2.92 48.43
N PHE A 394 -1.62 -3.32 48.77
CA PHE A 394 -1.31 -4.27 49.84
C PHE A 394 -0.52 -3.55 50.94
N SER A 395 -1.00 -3.65 52.19
CA SER A 395 -0.43 -2.92 53.34
C SER A 395 0.28 -3.84 54.35
N GLY A 396 0.83 -4.97 53.90
CA GLY A 396 1.58 -5.94 54.70
C GLY A 396 0.77 -7.11 55.27
N THR A 397 -0.56 -6.99 55.35
CA THR A 397 -1.49 -8.06 55.79
C THR A 397 -2.66 -8.29 54.82
N GLY A 398 -2.61 -7.67 53.64
CA GLY A 398 -3.57 -7.92 52.57
C GLY A 398 -3.17 -9.12 51.72
N LEU A 399 -4.15 -9.88 51.23
CA LEU A 399 -3.94 -10.89 50.20
C LEU A 399 -5.21 -11.10 49.37
N VAL A 400 -5.02 -11.51 48.10
CA VAL A 400 -6.09 -12.03 47.24
C VAL A 400 -5.88 -13.53 47.09
N SER A 401 -6.86 -14.34 47.48
CA SER A 401 -6.83 -15.80 47.31
C SER A 401 -7.70 -16.23 46.14
N VAL A 402 -7.14 -17.02 45.23
CA VAL A 402 -7.87 -17.68 44.14
C VAL A 402 -8.01 -19.18 44.47
N PRO A 403 -9.21 -19.78 44.34
CA PRO A 403 -9.43 -21.21 44.54
C PRO A 403 -8.49 -22.10 43.70
N HIS A 404 -8.26 -23.32 44.16
CA HIS A 404 -7.41 -24.26 43.43
C HIS A 404 -8.03 -24.69 42.09
N SER A 405 -7.23 -24.62 41.03
CA SER A 405 -7.40 -25.38 39.79
C SER A 405 -6.09 -26.05 39.40
N ALA A 406 -6.17 -27.18 38.68
CA ALA A 406 -5.02 -27.85 38.09
C ALA A 406 -4.26 -26.92 37.12
N ALA A 407 -4.99 -26.08 36.38
CA ALA A 407 -4.43 -25.14 35.42
C ALA A 407 -3.67 -23.95 36.05
N LEU A 408 -3.74 -23.79 37.39
CA LEU A 408 -2.93 -22.83 38.17
C LEU A 408 -1.70 -23.50 38.82
N SER A 409 -1.37 -24.74 38.44
CA SER A 409 -0.30 -25.53 39.03
C SER A 409 0.73 -25.91 37.96
N PHE A 410 2.00 -25.57 38.19
CA PHE A 410 3.09 -25.99 37.31
C PHE A 410 3.19 -27.52 37.30
N SER A 411 2.98 -28.10 36.13
CA SER A 411 2.96 -29.55 35.90
C SER A 411 3.71 -29.96 34.64
N ASN A 412 3.56 -29.20 33.54
CA ASN A 412 4.36 -29.30 32.32
C ASN A 412 4.96 -27.95 31.92
N GLU A 413 4.10 -26.97 31.65
CA GLU A 413 4.45 -25.58 31.34
C GLU A 413 3.62 -24.65 32.23
N LEU A 414 4.16 -23.49 32.57
CA LEU A 414 3.44 -22.41 33.24
C LEU A 414 4.15 -21.08 32.96
N SER A 415 3.38 -20.03 32.67
CA SER A 415 3.87 -18.65 32.69
C SER A 415 2.99 -17.76 33.55
N ALA A 416 3.57 -16.73 34.16
CA ALA A 416 2.83 -15.76 34.95
C ALA A 416 3.43 -14.36 34.80
N SER A 417 2.59 -13.33 34.86
CA SER A 417 3.01 -11.93 34.85
C SER A 417 2.08 -11.03 35.67
N PHE A 418 2.59 -9.88 36.06
CA PHE A 418 1.86 -8.80 36.72
C PHE A 418 2.71 -7.52 36.74
N TRP A 419 2.06 -6.37 36.86
CA TRP A 419 2.75 -5.14 37.23
C TRP A 419 3.00 -5.11 38.75
N LEU A 420 4.19 -4.70 39.16
CA LEU A 420 4.61 -4.58 40.56
C LEU A 420 5.18 -3.19 40.82
N ASN A 421 4.80 -2.58 41.94
CA ASN A 421 5.43 -1.36 42.46
C ASN A 421 5.60 -1.49 43.98
N VAL A 422 6.86 -1.57 44.43
CA VAL A 422 7.21 -1.82 45.83
C VAL A 422 7.28 -0.49 46.59
N SER A 423 6.46 -0.32 47.63
CA SER A 423 6.48 0.88 48.48
C SER A 423 7.41 0.74 49.68
N GLU A 424 7.56 -0.47 50.23
CA GLU A 424 8.43 -0.75 51.38
C GLU A 424 8.99 -2.18 51.27
N LEU A 425 10.30 -2.34 51.48
CA LEU A 425 10.95 -3.65 51.49
C LEU A 425 10.70 -4.40 52.81
N PRO A 426 10.67 -5.75 52.81
CA PRO A 426 10.63 -6.54 54.04
C PRO A 426 11.81 -6.23 54.95
N THR A 427 11.58 -6.08 56.26
CA THR A 427 12.65 -5.78 57.23
C THR A 427 13.60 -6.96 57.45
N SER A 428 13.14 -8.19 57.22
CA SER A 428 13.95 -9.41 57.22
C SER A 428 13.25 -10.54 56.45
N GLY A 429 14.02 -11.47 55.89
CA GLY A 429 13.49 -12.60 55.12
C GLY A 429 12.85 -12.15 53.79
N SER A 430 11.76 -12.83 53.42
CA SER A 430 11.03 -12.56 52.18
C SER A 430 9.50 -12.53 52.41
N VAL A 431 8.78 -11.85 51.51
CA VAL A 431 7.30 -11.87 51.44
C VAL A 431 6.86 -12.47 50.11
N ALA A 432 5.74 -13.19 50.11
CA ALA A 432 5.18 -13.76 48.88
C ALA A 432 4.50 -12.67 48.02
N LEU A 433 4.84 -12.66 46.73
CA LEU A 433 4.12 -11.89 45.71
C LEU A 433 3.07 -12.78 45.02
N LEU A 434 3.46 -14.01 44.68
CA LEU A 434 2.62 -15.04 44.09
C LEU A 434 3.02 -16.40 44.68
N ASP A 435 2.12 -17.03 45.45
CA ASP A 435 2.38 -18.29 46.18
C ASP A 435 1.36 -19.37 45.81
N LYS A 436 1.85 -20.52 45.33
CA LYS A 436 1.07 -21.75 45.11
C LYS A 436 1.49 -22.85 46.10
N GLY A 437 1.95 -22.47 47.29
CA GLY A 437 2.47 -23.38 48.31
C GLY A 437 3.70 -24.13 47.80
N ASP A 438 3.71 -25.45 48.00
CA ASP A 438 4.88 -26.31 47.70
C ASP A 438 5.07 -26.61 46.20
N ASN A 439 4.49 -25.82 45.27
CA ASN A 439 4.61 -26.00 43.81
C ASN A 439 5.60 -24.98 43.22
N TYR A 440 5.21 -23.71 43.19
CA TYR A 440 6.08 -22.57 42.91
C TYR A 440 5.73 -21.39 43.81
N ARG A 441 6.71 -20.50 44.02
CA ARG A 441 6.51 -19.22 44.70
C ARG A 441 7.46 -18.16 44.15
N LEU A 442 6.92 -16.97 43.88
CA LEU A 442 7.71 -15.77 43.64
C LEU A 442 7.66 -14.89 44.91
N GLU A 443 8.82 -14.63 45.48
CA GLU A 443 9.02 -13.85 46.70
C GLU A 443 9.76 -12.54 46.41
N LEU A 444 9.57 -11.53 47.26
CA LEU A 444 10.41 -10.33 47.36
C LEU A 444 11.22 -10.42 48.66
N ASP A 445 12.55 -10.36 48.57
CA ASP A 445 13.43 -10.39 49.76
C ASP A 445 13.76 -8.99 50.32
N SER A 446 14.31 -8.95 51.53
CA SER A 446 14.73 -7.72 52.23
C SER A 446 15.87 -6.95 51.53
N SER A 447 16.39 -7.43 50.41
CA SER A 447 17.40 -6.75 49.57
C SER A 447 16.85 -6.25 48.23
N GLY A 448 15.53 -6.32 48.02
CA GLY A 448 14.90 -5.86 46.78
C GLY A 448 15.07 -6.83 45.61
N ARG A 449 15.33 -8.12 45.89
CA ARG A 449 15.37 -9.16 44.86
C ARG A 449 14.07 -9.92 44.78
N LEU A 450 13.61 -10.14 43.56
CA LEU A 450 12.65 -11.17 43.22
C LEU A 450 13.33 -12.53 43.31
N VAL A 451 12.76 -13.46 44.06
CA VAL A 451 13.27 -14.82 44.28
C VAL A 451 12.20 -15.81 43.85
N LEU A 452 12.42 -16.52 42.75
CA LEU A 452 11.53 -17.57 42.26
C LEU A 452 12.02 -18.92 42.77
N ARG A 453 11.15 -19.61 43.51
CA ARG A 453 11.36 -20.96 44.05
C ARG A 453 10.43 -21.94 43.35
N VAL A 454 10.96 -23.09 42.92
CA VAL A 454 10.22 -24.15 42.28
C VAL A 454 10.56 -25.47 42.95
N ASN A 455 9.55 -26.14 43.50
CA ASN A 455 9.74 -27.36 44.27
C ASN A 455 9.52 -28.61 43.42
N THR A 456 10.53 -29.48 43.42
CA THR A 456 10.46 -30.85 42.90
C THR A 456 10.31 -31.81 44.07
N ARG A 457 9.95 -33.08 43.80
CA ARG A 457 9.85 -34.09 44.86
C ARG A 457 11.22 -34.50 45.47
N SER A 458 12.32 -33.88 45.05
CA SER A 458 13.69 -34.18 45.48
C SER A 458 14.58 -32.96 45.81
N ARG A 459 14.27 -31.78 45.28
CA ARG A 459 15.10 -30.55 45.30
C ARG A 459 14.26 -29.28 45.08
N GLU A 460 14.75 -28.13 45.54
CA GLU A 460 14.22 -26.80 45.22
C GLU A 460 15.15 -26.09 44.21
N LEU A 461 14.62 -25.64 43.08
CA LEU A 461 15.29 -24.71 42.16
C LEU A 461 15.01 -23.28 42.61
N VAL A 462 16.06 -22.48 42.79
CA VAL A 462 15.95 -21.07 43.20
C VAL A 462 16.73 -20.19 42.23
N ILE A 463 16.05 -19.20 41.64
CA ILE A 463 16.69 -18.13 40.84
C ILE A 463 16.25 -16.76 41.36
N SER A 464 17.10 -15.74 41.21
CA SER A 464 16.79 -14.40 41.73
C SER A 464 17.36 -13.27 40.88
N THR A 465 16.67 -12.13 40.86
CA THR A 465 17.13 -10.90 40.21
C THR A 465 16.63 -9.66 40.96
N VAL A 466 17.31 -8.52 40.83
CA VAL A 466 16.87 -7.24 41.39
C VAL A 466 15.69 -6.67 40.59
N VAL A 467 14.72 -6.06 41.27
CA VAL A 467 13.66 -5.24 40.65
C VAL A 467 13.98 -3.75 40.82
N GLY A 468 13.54 -2.91 39.88
CA GLY A 468 13.72 -1.46 39.94
C GLY A 468 12.72 -0.76 40.86
N GLU A 469 12.89 0.54 41.01
CA GLU A 469 11.89 1.42 41.63
C GLU A 469 10.67 1.61 40.71
N GLY A 470 9.54 2.03 41.28
CA GLY A 470 8.30 2.31 40.55
C GLY A 470 7.62 1.08 39.96
N TRP A 471 6.75 1.30 38.96
CA TRP A 471 6.04 0.22 38.26
C TRP A 471 6.97 -0.57 37.33
N ASN A 472 7.01 -1.88 37.55
CA ASN A 472 7.78 -2.84 36.77
C ASN A 472 6.86 -4.00 36.35
N HIS A 473 6.79 -4.30 35.07
CA HIS A 473 6.09 -5.49 34.57
C HIS A 473 6.98 -6.71 34.80
N VAL A 474 6.62 -7.51 35.82
CA VAL A 474 7.34 -8.71 36.24
C VAL A 474 6.70 -9.91 35.56
N GLY A 475 7.52 -10.83 35.06
CA GLY A 475 7.04 -12.09 34.51
C GLY A 475 7.99 -13.24 34.76
N PHE A 476 7.49 -14.46 34.77
CA PHE A 476 8.31 -15.68 34.76
C PHE A 476 7.66 -16.80 33.95
N ASN A 477 8.48 -17.73 33.48
CA ASN A 477 8.01 -19.00 32.91
C ASN A 477 8.75 -20.18 33.55
N LEU A 478 8.08 -21.33 33.55
CA LEU A 478 8.51 -22.61 34.09
C LEU A 478 8.22 -23.71 33.06
N GLU A 479 9.20 -24.56 32.79
CA GLU A 479 9.11 -25.64 31.81
C GLU A 479 9.67 -26.94 32.40
N TYR A 480 8.94 -28.05 32.26
CA TYR A 480 9.40 -29.40 32.61
C TYR A 480 9.61 -30.22 31.33
N ARG A 481 10.86 -30.48 30.96
CA ARG A 481 11.21 -31.31 29.79
C ARG A 481 11.52 -32.74 30.23
N SER A 482 10.71 -33.69 29.77
CA SER A 482 10.95 -35.13 29.95
C SER A 482 11.23 -35.79 28.60
N PHE A 483 12.51 -35.94 28.26
CA PHE A 483 12.94 -36.70 27.08
C PHE A 483 13.10 -38.19 27.40
N ILE A 484 13.04 -39.03 26.36
CA ILE A 484 13.04 -40.49 26.46
C ILE A 484 14.33 -40.98 27.17
N PHE A 485 14.14 -41.54 28.37
CA PHE A 485 15.13 -42.25 29.22
C PHE A 485 16.40 -41.52 29.68
N ILE A 486 16.52 -40.19 29.55
CA ILE A 486 17.65 -39.43 30.12
C ILE A 486 17.13 -38.22 30.92
N LEU A 487 17.64 -38.09 32.16
CA LEU A 487 17.40 -37.05 33.18
C LEU A 487 16.46 -35.88 32.78
N PRO A 488 15.21 -35.82 33.26
CA PRO A 488 14.32 -34.69 33.00
C PRO A 488 14.85 -33.39 33.60
N THR A 489 14.58 -32.25 32.95
CA THR A 489 15.01 -30.93 33.39
C THR A 489 13.83 -30.01 33.71
N ILE A 490 13.99 -29.18 34.72
CA ILE A 490 13.12 -28.02 34.97
C ILE A 490 13.90 -26.77 34.63
N ASN A 491 13.34 -25.95 33.75
CA ASN A 491 13.85 -24.62 33.41
C ASN A 491 12.96 -23.56 34.07
N ALA A 492 13.58 -22.49 34.57
CA ALA A 492 12.90 -21.32 35.11
C ALA A 492 13.55 -20.04 34.58
N ASN A 493 12.74 -19.04 34.21
CA ASN A 493 13.21 -17.76 33.69
C ASN A 493 12.42 -16.60 34.32
N ILE A 494 13.09 -15.51 34.71
CA ILE A 494 12.44 -14.26 35.16
C ILE A 494 12.70 -13.14 34.15
N TYR A 495 11.66 -12.38 33.83
CA TYR A 495 11.62 -11.25 32.93
C TYR A 495 11.18 -9.99 33.70
N ILE A 496 11.76 -8.84 33.35
CA ILE A 496 11.32 -7.53 33.85
C ILE A 496 11.23 -6.57 32.66
N ASN A 497 10.09 -5.91 32.51
CA ASN A 497 9.78 -4.95 31.43
C ASN A 497 10.08 -5.54 30.04
N GLY A 498 9.57 -6.75 29.79
CA GLY A 498 9.73 -7.50 28.53
C GLY A 498 11.14 -8.05 28.26
N LYS A 499 12.08 -7.98 29.21
CA LYS A 499 13.47 -8.44 29.02
C LYS A 499 13.83 -9.55 30.00
N LEU A 500 14.39 -10.65 29.48
CA LEU A 500 14.95 -11.74 30.31
C LEU A 500 16.04 -11.17 31.23
N LYS A 501 15.97 -11.49 32.52
CA LYS A 501 16.91 -11.00 33.55
C LYS A 501 17.76 -12.11 34.16
N VAL A 502 17.16 -13.28 34.39
CA VAL A 502 17.86 -14.46 34.92
C VAL A 502 17.16 -15.71 34.42
N SER A 503 17.95 -16.73 34.16
CA SER A 503 17.51 -18.09 33.84
C SER A 503 18.24 -19.08 34.75
N GLY A 504 17.65 -20.25 34.96
CA GLY A 504 18.28 -21.37 35.65
C GLY A 504 17.57 -22.68 35.35
N SER A 505 18.25 -23.78 35.64
CA SER A 505 17.72 -25.12 35.49
C SER A 505 18.23 -26.07 36.57
N ASP A 506 17.46 -27.10 36.88
CA ASP A 506 17.89 -28.25 37.67
C ASP A 506 17.44 -29.56 36.99
N THR A 507 18.14 -30.64 37.31
CA THR A 507 17.84 -32.00 36.83
C THR A 507 17.00 -32.74 37.87
N ALA A 508 15.80 -33.13 37.47
CA ALA A 508 14.90 -33.92 38.30
C ALA A 508 15.22 -35.43 38.18
N ILE A 509 14.85 -36.19 39.22
CA ILE A 509 15.00 -37.65 39.21
C ILE A 509 13.95 -38.24 38.26
N VAL A 510 14.34 -39.21 37.43
CA VAL A 510 13.46 -39.90 36.48
C VAL A 510 12.22 -40.45 37.20
N GLY A 511 11.02 -40.05 36.74
CA GLY A 511 9.73 -40.42 37.34
C GLY A 511 9.21 -39.49 38.44
N LEU A 512 9.97 -38.45 38.83
CA LEU A 512 9.58 -37.46 39.84
C LEU A 512 9.47 -36.05 39.23
N GLY A 513 8.32 -35.74 38.65
CA GLY A 513 8.00 -34.39 38.14
C GLY A 513 7.73 -33.34 39.23
N PRO A 514 7.24 -32.14 38.84
CA PRO A 514 6.92 -31.04 39.76
C PRO A 514 5.96 -31.44 40.90
N VAL A 515 6.04 -30.76 42.04
CA VAL A 515 5.16 -31.00 43.19
C VAL A 515 3.80 -30.34 42.93
N ILE A 516 2.83 -31.13 42.44
CA ILE A 516 1.43 -30.72 42.32
C ILE A 516 0.71 -30.72 43.68
N ASN A 517 -0.14 -29.71 43.92
CA ASN A 517 -0.89 -29.56 45.18
C ASN A 517 -2.24 -28.85 44.98
N ASN A 518 -3.14 -29.05 45.94
CA ASN A 518 -4.49 -28.48 45.95
C ASN A 518 -4.60 -27.19 46.80
N ARG A 519 -3.49 -26.47 47.02
CA ARG A 519 -3.52 -25.17 47.72
C ARG A 519 -4.12 -24.08 46.82
N TYR A 520 -4.69 -23.07 47.47
CA TYR A 520 -5.05 -21.79 46.84
C TYR A 520 -3.82 -21.13 46.21
N LEU A 521 -4.05 -20.27 45.22
CA LEU A 521 -3.05 -19.31 44.75
C LEU A 521 -3.24 -18.02 45.56
N ASN A 522 -2.20 -17.57 46.25
CA ASN A 522 -2.22 -16.34 47.05
C ASN A 522 -1.41 -15.25 46.36
N ILE A 523 -1.99 -14.06 46.23
CA ILE A 523 -1.37 -12.87 45.63
C ILE A 523 -1.18 -11.81 46.71
N GLY A 524 0.02 -11.22 46.78
CA GLY A 524 0.37 -10.12 47.66
C GLY A 524 0.65 -10.48 49.13
N GLY A 525 0.52 -11.73 49.55
CA GLY A 525 0.93 -12.18 50.89
C GLY A 525 0.40 -13.55 51.30
N VAL A 526 0.91 -14.07 52.43
CA VAL A 526 0.42 -15.32 53.04
C VAL A 526 0.33 -15.14 54.56
N GLY A 527 -0.88 -15.27 55.12
CA GLY A 527 -1.13 -15.06 56.54
C GLY A 527 -0.92 -13.60 56.95
N SER A 528 -0.14 -13.35 58.02
CA SER A 528 0.13 -12.00 58.53
C SER A 528 1.41 -11.36 57.97
N ASN A 529 2.00 -11.92 56.91
CA ASN A 529 3.22 -11.42 56.28
C ASN A 529 3.02 -11.30 54.76
N GLY A 530 3.15 -10.09 54.22
CA GLY A 530 2.80 -9.79 52.84
C GLY A 530 3.42 -8.48 52.33
N LEU A 531 3.14 -8.19 51.06
CA LEU A 531 3.63 -7.03 50.34
C LEU A 531 3.16 -5.72 50.96
N ARG A 532 4.05 -4.73 50.96
CA ARG A 532 3.77 -3.31 51.16
C ARG A 532 4.02 -2.57 49.85
N GLY A 533 2.97 -2.41 49.06
CA GLY A 533 3.07 -1.94 47.68
C GLY A 533 1.84 -2.26 46.85
N PHE A 534 2.04 -2.26 45.54
CA PHE A 534 0.99 -2.37 44.55
C PHE A 534 1.25 -3.53 43.59
N ILE A 535 0.20 -4.29 43.27
CA ILE A 535 0.18 -5.29 42.19
C ILE A 535 -0.99 -4.93 41.28
N ASP A 536 -0.81 -5.12 39.99
CA ASP A 536 -1.82 -4.85 38.96
C ASP A 536 -1.76 -5.94 37.87
N GLU A 537 -2.86 -6.17 37.15
CA GLU A 537 -2.87 -6.92 35.87
C GLU A 537 -2.28 -8.35 35.96
N VAL A 538 -2.78 -9.18 36.90
CA VAL A 538 -2.20 -10.50 37.22
C VAL A 538 -2.67 -11.58 36.24
N ARG A 539 -1.72 -12.22 35.55
CA ARG A 539 -1.94 -13.21 34.49
C ARG A 539 -1.24 -14.53 34.78
N LEU A 540 -1.90 -15.67 34.56
CA LEU A 540 -1.28 -17.00 34.54
C LEU A 540 -1.77 -17.84 33.35
N GLY A 541 -0.84 -18.41 32.59
CA GLY A 541 -1.08 -19.34 31.49
C GLY A 541 -0.41 -20.70 31.70
N ASP A 542 -0.97 -21.76 31.14
CA ASP A 542 -0.42 -23.13 31.11
C ASP A 542 0.48 -23.40 29.89
N VAL A 543 1.05 -22.32 29.31
CA VAL A 543 1.93 -22.29 28.14
C VAL A 543 3.18 -21.44 28.41
N LEU A 544 4.22 -21.53 27.59
CA LEU A 544 5.45 -20.74 27.71
C LEU A 544 5.40 -19.39 26.98
N TRP A 545 5.51 -18.29 27.75
CA TRP A 545 5.66 -16.94 27.21
C TRP A 545 7.13 -16.55 27.06
N GLY A 546 7.49 -15.96 25.93
CA GLY A 546 8.83 -15.44 25.65
C GLY A 546 8.99 -13.96 26.00
N ALA A 547 10.20 -13.42 25.81
CA ALA A 547 10.49 -11.99 26.04
C ALA A 547 9.56 -11.06 25.24
N THR A 548 9.24 -11.43 24.00
CA THR A 548 8.26 -10.72 23.15
C THR A 548 6.90 -10.63 23.82
N GLU A 549 6.43 -11.73 24.42
CA GLU A 549 5.09 -11.82 25.02
C GLU A 549 4.99 -11.00 26.31
N PHE A 550 5.95 -11.16 27.23
CA PHE A 550 6.07 -10.25 28.38
C PHE A 550 6.25 -8.78 27.97
N GLY A 551 6.80 -8.52 26.79
CA GLY A 551 6.94 -7.19 26.20
C GLY A 551 5.68 -6.65 25.51
N ARG A 552 4.70 -7.51 25.19
CA ARG A 552 3.34 -7.15 24.73
C ARG A 552 2.44 -6.87 25.92
N GLN A 553 2.40 -7.78 26.90
CA GLN A 553 1.65 -7.61 28.15
C GLN A 553 2.03 -6.31 28.88
N ALA A 554 3.32 -5.95 28.90
CA ALA A 554 3.82 -4.67 29.43
C ALA A 554 3.40 -3.41 28.63
N ARG A 555 2.63 -3.55 27.54
CA ARG A 555 2.07 -2.46 26.73
C ARG A 555 0.55 -2.57 26.56
N ALA A 556 -0.05 -3.67 27.02
CA ALA A 556 -1.49 -3.88 26.95
C ALA A 556 -2.21 -2.77 27.72
N ARG A 557 -3.33 -2.32 27.15
CA ARG A 557 -4.18 -1.25 27.67
C ARG A 557 -5.61 -1.65 27.41
N HIS A 558 -6.51 -1.33 28.33
CA HIS A 558 -7.94 -1.42 28.11
C HIS A 558 -8.63 -0.14 28.60
N TRP A 559 -9.92 -0.01 28.30
CA TRP A 559 -10.68 1.16 28.69
C TRP A 559 -10.73 1.25 30.22
N CYS A 560 -10.37 2.41 30.75
CA CYS A 560 -10.50 2.71 32.18
C CYS A 560 -11.87 3.29 32.54
N GLY A 561 -12.74 3.46 31.53
CA GLY A 561 -13.89 4.34 31.60
C GLY A 561 -13.43 5.81 31.57
N SER A 562 -13.87 6.56 30.56
CA SER A 562 -14.01 8.00 30.75
C SER A 562 -15.20 8.26 31.68
N SER A 563 -15.18 9.41 32.36
CA SER A 563 -16.29 9.87 33.20
C SER A 563 -17.52 10.35 32.40
N SER A 564 -17.73 9.80 31.20
CA SER A 564 -19.02 9.80 30.53
C SER A 564 -19.89 8.73 31.21
N ALA A 565 -20.50 9.12 32.33
CA ALA A 565 -21.72 8.43 32.77
C ALA A 565 -22.74 8.52 31.62
N ILE A 566 -23.51 7.46 31.40
CA ILE A 566 -24.65 7.53 30.49
C ILE A 566 -25.58 8.61 31.06
N ASP A 567 -25.89 9.63 30.28
CA ASP A 567 -26.73 10.74 30.73
C ASP A 567 -28.17 10.24 30.86
N HIS A 568 -28.68 9.67 29.77
CA HIS A 568 -30.02 9.09 29.63
C HIS A 568 -30.06 7.99 28.57
N PHE A 569 -31.23 7.38 28.38
CA PHE A 569 -31.50 6.41 27.31
C PHE A 569 -32.68 6.87 26.44
N GLU A 570 -32.65 6.63 25.12
CA GLU A 570 -33.72 6.92 24.16
C GLU A 570 -34.33 5.63 23.58
N PHE A 571 -35.63 5.40 23.74
CA PHE A 571 -36.36 4.41 22.94
C PHE A 571 -36.93 5.04 21.66
N VAL A 572 -36.83 4.37 20.52
CA VAL A 572 -37.40 4.81 19.23
C VAL A 572 -38.23 3.68 18.64
N THR A 573 -39.50 3.95 18.32
CA THR A 573 -40.44 2.99 17.72
C THR A 573 -41.42 3.70 16.79
N GLY A 574 -41.98 3.00 15.81
CA GLY A 574 -43.10 3.49 15.01
C GLY A 574 -44.42 3.59 15.78
N GLU A 575 -45.39 4.27 15.18
CA GLU A 575 -46.82 4.25 15.56
C GLU A 575 -47.52 3.01 15.00
N GLY A 576 -48.70 2.66 15.53
CA GLY A 576 -49.56 1.60 14.96
C GLY A 576 -49.31 0.17 15.46
N ALA A 577 -48.56 -0.01 16.55
CA ALA A 577 -48.36 -1.31 17.20
C ALA A 577 -49.71 -1.99 17.54
N HIS A 578 -49.78 -3.32 17.44
CA HIS A 578 -51.01 -4.06 17.75
C HIS A 578 -50.74 -5.40 18.43
N THR A 579 -51.61 -5.80 19.37
CA THR A 579 -51.43 -6.95 20.27
C THR A 579 -51.25 -8.31 19.57
N CYS A 580 -51.43 -8.37 18.25
CA CYS A 580 -51.24 -9.56 17.42
C CYS A 580 -49.88 -9.69 16.71
N SER A 581 -48.95 -8.76 16.90
CA SER A 581 -47.55 -8.94 16.51
C SER A 581 -46.60 -8.25 17.49
N PRO A 582 -45.33 -8.68 17.60
CA PRO A 582 -44.33 -7.92 18.33
C PRO A 582 -43.94 -6.64 17.59
N GLN A 583 -43.98 -5.50 18.29
CA GLN A 583 -43.49 -4.21 17.80
C GLN A 583 -41.95 -4.17 17.86
N THR A 584 -41.29 -3.70 16.81
CA THR A 584 -39.84 -3.43 16.85
C THR A 584 -39.58 -2.09 17.56
N VAL A 585 -38.69 -2.11 18.54
CA VAL A 585 -38.29 -0.95 19.35
C VAL A 585 -36.76 -0.87 19.39
N THR A 586 -36.20 0.26 18.97
CA THR A 586 -34.77 0.57 19.10
C THR A 586 -34.50 1.28 20.43
N LEU A 587 -33.36 1.03 21.06
CA LEU A 587 -32.90 1.68 22.27
C LEU A 587 -31.49 2.23 22.03
N LYS A 588 -31.25 3.47 22.48
CA LYS A 588 -29.94 4.13 22.52
C LYS A 588 -29.55 4.49 23.94
N ALA A 589 -28.26 4.49 24.25
CA ALA A 589 -27.63 4.99 25.46
C ALA A 589 -26.81 6.24 25.09
N CYS A 590 -27.16 7.40 25.63
CA CYS A 590 -26.64 8.68 25.18
C CYS A 590 -25.63 9.26 26.18
N THR A 591 -24.53 9.80 25.68
CA THR A 591 -23.46 10.42 26.48
C THR A 591 -23.60 11.94 26.62
N ASN A 592 -24.46 12.54 25.79
CA ASN A 592 -24.82 13.95 25.80
C ASN A 592 -26.24 14.16 26.35
N ALA A 593 -26.52 15.38 26.82
CA ALA A 593 -27.84 15.76 27.30
C ALA A 593 -28.84 16.01 26.15
N ALA A 594 -30.06 15.50 26.31
CA ALA A 594 -31.20 15.86 25.44
C ALA A 594 -31.52 17.37 25.54
N PRO A 595 -32.04 18.02 24.48
CA PRO A 595 -32.62 17.44 23.26
C PRO A 595 -31.66 17.42 22.05
N ALA A 596 -30.35 17.53 22.26
CA ALA A 596 -29.39 17.31 21.17
C ALA A 596 -29.49 15.86 20.66
N ALA A 597 -29.21 15.63 19.38
CA ALA A 597 -29.22 14.27 18.82
C ALA A 597 -28.28 13.36 19.62
N CYS A 598 -28.78 12.20 20.05
CA CYS A 598 -28.05 11.25 20.88
C CYS A 598 -26.67 10.91 20.30
N GLN A 599 -25.62 11.23 21.07
CA GLN A 599 -24.28 10.72 20.87
C GLN A 599 -24.19 9.37 21.59
N PRO A 600 -24.06 8.24 20.87
CA PRO A 600 -24.16 6.93 21.48
C PRO A 600 -22.93 6.60 22.34
N TYR A 601 -23.15 5.86 23.43
CA TYR A 601 -22.09 5.38 24.31
C TYR A 601 -21.09 4.48 23.55
N PRO A 602 -19.78 4.82 23.50
CA PRO A 602 -18.79 3.99 22.82
C PRO A 602 -18.53 2.71 23.65
N GLY A 603 -18.82 1.55 23.06
CA GLY A 603 -18.72 0.24 23.73
C GLY A 603 -20.07 -0.43 24.03
N THR A 604 -20.01 -1.52 24.80
CA THR A 604 -21.18 -2.36 25.11
C THR A 604 -21.85 -1.92 26.41
N VAL A 605 -23.16 -1.67 26.38
CA VAL A 605 -23.97 -1.39 27.57
C VAL A 605 -24.88 -2.58 27.84
N SER A 606 -24.72 -3.22 29.00
CA SER A 606 -25.67 -4.24 29.45
C SER A 606 -26.90 -3.55 30.05
N VAL A 607 -28.10 -3.97 29.66
CA VAL A 607 -29.36 -3.36 30.11
C VAL A 607 -30.39 -4.41 30.53
N THR A 608 -31.17 -4.10 31.57
CA THR A 608 -32.36 -4.88 31.95
C THR A 608 -33.60 -4.03 31.68
N LEU A 609 -34.27 -4.30 30.57
CA LEU A 609 -35.49 -3.64 30.14
C LEU A 609 -36.61 -3.87 31.16
N ALA A 610 -37.37 -2.82 31.46
CA ALA A 610 -38.53 -2.90 32.33
C ALA A 610 -39.76 -3.46 31.57
N GLY A 611 -40.70 -4.03 32.32
CA GLY A 611 -41.92 -4.61 31.77
C GLY A 611 -41.77 -6.06 31.29
N ASN A 612 -42.91 -6.65 30.90
CA ASN A 612 -43.02 -7.97 30.28
C ASN A 612 -43.27 -7.85 28.76
N GLY A 613 -43.17 -8.96 28.03
CA GLY A 613 -43.44 -8.99 26.58
C GLY A 613 -42.20 -8.83 25.68
N TRP A 614 -41.02 -8.53 26.23
CA TRP A 614 -39.77 -8.53 25.46
C TRP A 614 -39.42 -9.92 24.92
N VAL A 615 -39.40 -10.07 23.60
CA VAL A 615 -39.06 -11.31 22.91
C VAL A 615 -37.56 -11.57 23.06
N GLY A 616 -37.19 -12.76 23.53
CA GLY A 616 -35.82 -13.08 23.93
C GLY A 616 -35.48 -12.72 25.39
N GLY A 617 -36.41 -12.10 26.13
CA GLY A 617 -36.24 -11.74 27.53
C GLY A 617 -35.83 -10.28 27.75
N SER A 618 -35.85 -9.85 29.02
CA SER A 618 -35.62 -8.45 29.42
C SER A 618 -34.15 -8.08 29.61
N ASN A 619 -33.23 -9.03 29.77
CA ASN A 619 -31.79 -8.75 29.76
C ASN A 619 -31.30 -8.68 28.31
N GLN A 620 -30.71 -7.54 27.94
CA GLN A 620 -30.26 -7.24 26.58
C GLN A 620 -28.91 -6.51 26.62
N SER A 621 -28.25 -6.43 25.46
CA SER A 621 -27.00 -5.68 25.28
C SER A 621 -27.13 -4.68 24.14
N LEU A 622 -26.75 -3.43 24.40
CA LEU A 622 -26.52 -2.42 23.38
C LEU A 622 -25.04 -2.47 22.98
N VAL A 623 -24.74 -2.33 21.69
CA VAL A 623 -23.35 -2.25 21.19
C VAL A 623 -23.18 -0.91 20.49
N ASN A 624 -22.09 -0.21 20.82
CA ASN A 624 -21.91 1.21 20.52
C ASN A 624 -23.18 1.99 20.90
N GLY A 625 -23.62 1.76 22.14
CA GLY A 625 -24.76 2.42 22.75
C GLY A 625 -26.11 2.13 22.10
N THR A 626 -26.23 1.27 21.07
CA THR A 626 -27.50 1.06 20.33
C THR A 626 -27.91 -0.41 20.24
N GLY A 627 -29.20 -0.70 20.17
CA GLY A 627 -29.74 -2.03 19.90
C GLY A 627 -31.22 -2.00 19.53
N SER A 628 -31.71 -3.03 18.83
CA SER A 628 -33.12 -3.16 18.42
C SER A 628 -33.72 -4.48 18.91
N PHE A 629 -34.91 -4.38 19.51
CA PHE A 629 -35.58 -5.46 20.23
C PHE A 629 -37.05 -5.56 19.80
N LYS A 630 -37.70 -6.70 20.08
CA LYS A 630 -39.13 -6.90 19.78
C LYS A 630 -39.95 -6.94 21.08
N LEU A 631 -41.02 -6.15 21.15
CA LEU A 631 -41.94 -6.04 22.28
C LEU A 631 -43.32 -6.56 21.89
N GLN A 632 -43.75 -7.67 22.49
CA GLN A 632 -45.11 -8.19 22.35
C GLN A 632 -46.08 -7.34 23.18
N GLY A 633 -47.15 -6.84 22.55
CA GLY A 633 -48.24 -6.16 23.22
C GLY A 633 -49.07 -7.12 24.06
N LEU A 634 -48.82 -7.15 25.37
CA LEU A 634 -49.61 -7.93 26.34
C LEU A 634 -50.76 -7.11 26.94
N ALA A 635 -50.65 -5.78 26.91
CA ALA A 635 -51.70 -4.84 27.28
C ALA A 635 -51.82 -3.71 26.23
N LEU A 636 -52.92 -2.95 26.28
CA LEU A 636 -53.18 -1.83 25.35
C LEU A 636 -52.20 -0.66 25.52
N GLN A 637 -51.53 -0.57 26.67
CA GLN A 637 -50.44 0.35 26.92
C GLN A 637 -49.29 -0.42 27.57
N MET A 638 -48.12 -0.41 26.93
CA MET A 638 -46.91 -1.06 27.41
C MET A 638 -45.85 0.01 27.72
N PRO A 639 -45.35 0.12 28.96
CA PRO A 639 -44.31 1.07 29.30
C PRO A 639 -42.96 0.62 28.72
N LEU A 640 -42.21 1.57 28.16
CA LEU A 640 -40.79 1.41 27.82
C LEU A 640 -39.96 2.02 28.94
N GLY A 641 -38.98 1.27 29.44
CA GLY A 641 -38.16 1.71 30.55
C GLY A 641 -37.02 0.75 30.83
N LEU A 642 -36.19 1.13 31.80
CA LEU A 642 -35.02 0.38 32.23
C LEU A 642 -35.07 0.18 33.74
N SER A 643 -34.69 -1.02 34.19
CA SER A 643 -34.60 -1.38 35.61
C SER A 643 -33.17 -1.46 36.12
N ALA A 644 -32.20 -1.70 35.22
CA ALA A 644 -30.77 -1.61 35.48
C ALA A 644 -29.99 -1.35 34.18
N SER A 645 -28.81 -0.75 34.30
CA SER A 645 -27.81 -0.70 33.25
C SER A 645 -26.39 -0.82 33.81
N ASN A 646 -25.45 -1.30 33.00
CA ASN A 646 -24.02 -1.25 33.27
C ASN A 646 -23.28 -0.79 31.99
N PRO A 647 -22.64 0.40 31.99
CA PRO A 647 -22.54 1.36 33.10
C PRO A 647 -23.90 1.92 33.59
N PRO A 648 -24.00 2.37 34.85
CA PRO A 648 -25.21 3.01 35.36
C PRO A 648 -25.39 4.42 34.75
N SER A 649 -26.64 4.83 34.50
CA SER A 649 -26.97 6.21 34.10
C SER A 649 -27.40 7.08 35.28
N ALA A 650 -27.28 8.40 35.13
CA ALA A 650 -27.62 9.34 36.19
C ALA A 650 -29.12 9.72 36.23
N LYS A 651 -29.80 9.84 35.07
CA LYS A 651 -31.24 10.19 34.97
C LYS A 651 -31.92 9.56 33.75
N GLN A 652 -33.26 9.60 33.80
CA GLN A 652 -34.28 9.45 32.74
C GLN A 652 -34.13 8.39 31.62
N THR A 653 -35.27 7.73 31.36
CA THR A 653 -35.59 7.17 30.06
C THR A 653 -36.38 8.22 29.27
N LEU A 654 -36.00 8.42 28.01
CA LEU A 654 -36.72 9.19 27.02
C LEU A 654 -37.16 8.28 25.86
N CYS A 655 -38.08 8.77 25.04
CA CYS A 655 -38.70 7.99 23.98
C CYS A 655 -39.32 8.84 22.88
N GLN A 656 -39.25 8.32 21.66
CA GLN A 656 -39.89 8.81 20.46
C GLN A 656 -40.80 7.69 19.90
N VAL A 657 -42.09 8.00 19.81
CA VAL A 657 -43.11 7.12 19.21
C VAL A 657 -43.60 7.79 17.92
N GLY A 658 -43.32 7.15 16.79
CA GLY A 658 -43.54 7.66 15.44
C GLY A 658 -42.94 9.05 15.21
N LYS A 659 -43.77 10.02 14.84
CA LYS A 659 -43.33 11.40 14.55
C LYS A 659 -43.36 12.35 15.75
N ALA A 660 -43.71 11.87 16.94
CA ALA A 660 -43.72 12.69 18.15
C ALA A 660 -42.28 13.14 18.55
N PRO A 661 -42.11 14.32 19.16
CA PRO A 661 -40.83 14.73 19.73
C PRO A 661 -40.43 13.82 20.89
N LEU A 662 -39.12 13.73 21.14
CA LEU A 662 -38.55 12.96 22.25
C LEU A 662 -39.13 13.43 23.60
N SER A 663 -39.70 12.51 24.39
CA SER A 663 -40.39 12.79 25.65
C SER A 663 -40.03 11.80 26.75
N SER A 664 -40.46 12.03 28.00
CA SER A 664 -40.38 11.05 29.09
C SER A 664 -41.67 10.22 29.30
N GLU A 665 -42.69 10.41 28.45
CA GLU A 665 -43.99 9.71 28.48
C GLU A 665 -43.89 8.38 27.73
N CYS A 666 -43.11 7.44 28.27
CA CYS A 666 -42.68 6.26 27.52
C CYS A 666 -43.67 5.10 27.58
N ASN A 667 -44.76 5.23 26.83
CA ASN A 667 -45.77 4.20 26.62
C ASN A 667 -46.00 3.93 25.13
N VAL A 668 -45.95 2.66 24.71
CA VAL A 668 -46.45 2.24 23.40
C VAL A 668 -47.91 1.83 23.53
N THR A 669 -48.79 2.45 22.75
CA THR A 669 -50.19 2.05 22.68
C THR A 669 -50.36 0.95 21.63
N PHE A 670 -50.93 -0.17 22.04
CA PHE A 670 -51.20 -1.33 21.19
C PHE A 670 -52.69 -1.42 20.85
N SER A 671 -53.02 -1.50 19.56
CA SER A 671 -54.37 -1.81 19.08
C SER A 671 -54.77 -3.27 19.36
N GLN A 672 -56.08 -3.52 19.46
CA GLN A 672 -56.64 -4.89 19.47
C GLN A 672 -56.82 -5.46 18.06
N SER A 673 -56.68 -4.67 17.00
CA SER A 673 -56.85 -5.11 15.61
C SER A 673 -55.84 -4.42 14.68
N GLY A 674 -55.51 -5.08 13.57
CA GLY A 674 -54.45 -4.61 12.67
C GLY A 674 -54.23 -5.48 11.43
N PHE A 675 -53.29 -5.05 10.59
CA PHE A 675 -52.85 -5.76 9.39
C PHE A 675 -51.42 -6.28 9.58
N ILE A 676 -51.23 -7.58 9.38
CA ILE A 676 -49.91 -8.23 9.36
C ILE A 676 -49.55 -8.54 7.91
N PHE A 677 -48.45 -7.98 7.42
CA PHE A 677 -47.83 -8.33 6.15
C PHE A 677 -46.32 -8.18 6.26
N GLU A 678 -45.58 -8.99 5.50
CA GLU A 678 -44.13 -8.90 5.35
C GLU A 678 -43.83 -8.85 3.84
N VAL A 679 -43.29 -7.73 3.39
CA VAL A 679 -42.83 -7.50 2.02
C VAL A 679 -41.39 -8.00 1.95
N PRO A 680 -41.07 -9.01 1.11
CA PRO A 680 -39.70 -9.47 1.00
C PRO A 680 -38.82 -8.41 0.32
N ASP A 681 -37.52 -8.44 0.61
CA ASP A 681 -36.54 -7.70 -0.19
C ASP A 681 -36.59 -8.18 -1.66
N MET A 682 -36.49 -7.23 -2.59
CA MET A 682 -36.77 -7.42 -4.01
C MET A 682 -35.74 -6.75 -4.91
N LEU A 683 -35.80 -7.07 -6.20
CA LEU A 683 -35.08 -6.34 -7.24
C LEU A 683 -35.99 -5.23 -7.80
N ALA A 684 -35.41 -4.07 -8.07
CA ALA A 684 -36.08 -2.92 -8.67
C ALA A 684 -36.83 -3.31 -9.95
N ASP A 685 -37.99 -2.70 -10.18
CA ASP A 685 -38.94 -2.98 -11.26
C ASP A 685 -39.58 -4.41 -11.25
N GLN A 686 -39.23 -5.30 -10.31
CA GLN A 686 -39.90 -6.59 -10.11
C GLN A 686 -41.21 -6.43 -9.32
N GLU A 687 -42.23 -7.20 -9.68
CA GLU A 687 -43.49 -7.32 -8.92
C GLU A 687 -43.50 -8.62 -8.11
N LYS A 688 -43.96 -8.57 -6.85
CA LYS A 688 -44.22 -9.76 -6.02
C LYS A 688 -45.61 -9.70 -5.40
N THR A 689 -46.19 -10.89 -5.21
CA THR A 689 -47.37 -11.07 -4.38
C THR A 689 -46.96 -11.17 -2.91
N VAL A 690 -47.44 -10.23 -2.10
CA VAL A 690 -47.31 -10.18 -0.64
C VAL A 690 -48.63 -10.63 -0.02
N HIS A 691 -48.58 -11.48 1.00
CA HIS A 691 -49.77 -11.86 1.76
C HIS A 691 -49.98 -10.89 2.92
N MET A 692 -51.20 -10.35 3.03
CA MET A 692 -51.61 -9.51 4.15
C MET A 692 -52.77 -10.16 4.89
N ARG A 693 -52.68 -10.25 6.21
CA ARG A 693 -53.71 -10.81 7.09
C ARG A 693 -54.31 -9.73 7.98
N ALA A 694 -55.62 -9.60 7.97
CA ALA A 694 -56.37 -8.82 8.95
C ALA A 694 -56.63 -9.67 10.20
N VAL A 695 -56.31 -9.12 11.38
CA VAL A 695 -56.42 -9.84 12.66
C VAL A 695 -57.11 -9.00 13.72
N VAL A 696 -57.81 -9.69 14.63
CA VAL A 696 -58.38 -9.11 15.84
C VAL A 696 -58.05 -9.98 17.06
N ASN A 697 -57.62 -9.34 18.14
CA ASN A 697 -57.39 -9.96 19.43
C ASN A 697 -58.71 -10.09 20.18
N LEU A 698 -59.17 -11.33 20.34
CA LEU A 698 -60.36 -11.70 21.14
C LEU A 698 -59.98 -12.26 22.53
N GLY A 699 -58.69 -12.29 22.86
CA GLY A 699 -58.16 -12.74 24.13
C GLY A 699 -58.18 -11.67 25.23
N ASP A 700 -57.77 -12.07 26.44
CA ASP A 700 -57.61 -11.14 27.56
C ASP A 700 -56.20 -10.53 27.60
N ALA A 701 -55.98 -9.55 28.49
CA ALA A 701 -54.69 -8.86 28.66
C ALA A 701 -53.58 -9.72 29.30
N LYS A 702 -53.70 -11.05 29.27
CA LYS A 702 -52.68 -12.03 29.69
C LYS A 702 -52.51 -13.19 28.71
N SER A 703 -53.52 -13.47 27.88
CA SER A 703 -53.51 -14.45 26.80
C SER A 703 -54.16 -13.82 25.55
N PRO A 704 -53.43 -12.96 24.79
CA PRO A 704 -53.93 -12.43 23.52
C PRO A 704 -54.16 -13.56 22.50
N HIS A 705 -55.34 -13.61 21.90
CA HIS A 705 -55.75 -14.63 20.94
C HIS A 705 -56.16 -13.97 19.62
N CYS A 706 -55.36 -14.19 18.57
CA CYS A 706 -55.42 -13.46 17.32
C CYS A 706 -56.18 -14.21 16.22
N GLU A 707 -57.48 -13.96 16.20
CA GLU A 707 -58.40 -14.53 15.25
C GLU A 707 -58.45 -13.72 13.94
N PRO A 708 -58.84 -14.35 12.81
CA PRO A 708 -59.14 -13.65 11.56
C PRO A 708 -60.14 -12.50 11.73
N ALA A 709 -59.86 -11.36 11.10
CA ALA A 709 -60.84 -10.30 10.88
C ALA A 709 -61.31 -10.27 9.40
N PHE A 710 -62.41 -9.56 9.13
CA PHE A 710 -63.02 -9.43 7.79
C PHE A 710 -63.35 -10.76 7.09
N THR A 711 -63.84 -11.75 7.84
CA THR A 711 -64.06 -13.13 7.35
C THR A 711 -65.20 -13.29 6.33
N ASP A 712 -65.98 -12.24 6.04
CA ASP A 712 -66.97 -12.22 4.96
C ASP A 712 -66.35 -11.70 3.65
N SER A 713 -65.83 -12.65 2.85
CA SER A 713 -65.25 -12.40 1.53
C SER A 713 -66.15 -11.67 0.52
N SER A 714 -67.47 -11.61 0.75
CA SER A 714 -68.43 -10.92 -0.12
C SER A 714 -68.39 -9.39 0.04
N VAL A 715 -67.81 -8.88 1.13
CA VAL A 715 -67.77 -7.45 1.43
C VAL A 715 -66.34 -6.90 1.33
N PRO A 716 -66.06 -5.92 0.45
CA PRO A 716 -64.74 -5.31 0.37
C PRO A 716 -64.44 -4.39 1.56
N ARG A 717 -63.17 -4.07 1.80
CA ARG A 717 -62.71 -3.07 2.78
C ARG A 717 -61.80 -2.07 2.09
N GLU A 718 -62.12 -0.79 2.29
CA GLU A 718 -61.37 0.36 1.75
C GLU A 718 -60.12 0.63 2.59
N VAL A 719 -59.04 -0.10 2.30
CA VAL A 719 -57.76 0.02 3.01
C VAL A 719 -56.90 1.06 2.29
N ARG A 720 -56.48 2.10 3.00
CA ARG A 720 -55.64 3.18 2.50
C ARG A 720 -54.16 2.80 2.60
N PHE A 721 -53.41 2.98 1.53
CA PHE A 721 -51.97 2.73 1.48
C PHE A 721 -51.17 3.99 1.18
N TRP A 722 -50.01 4.12 1.81
CA TRP A 722 -48.99 5.12 1.49
C TRP A 722 -47.60 4.58 1.80
N SER A 723 -46.58 5.08 1.11
CA SER A 723 -45.19 4.64 1.27
C SER A 723 -44.24 5.81 1.48
N SER A 724 -43.44 5.78 2.54
CA SER A 724 -42.38 6.77 2.77
C SER A 724 -41.00 6.20 2.47
N PHE A 725 -40.09 7.07 2.04
CA PHE A 725 -38.68 6.74 1.86
C PHE A 725 -37.98 6.62 3.21
N VAL A 726 -37.10 5.62 3.35
CA VAL A 726 -36.23 5.46 4.51
C VAL A 726 -34.77 5.67 4.10
N THR A 727 -34.38 5.19 2.92
CA THR A 727 -33.04 5.42 2.34
C THR A 727 -33.10 5.27 0.81
N PRO A 728 -32.63 6.21 -0.02
CA PRO A 728 -32.21 7.58 0.33
C PRO A 728 -33.27 8.38 1.10
N SER A 729 -32.87 9.47 1.76
CA SER A 729 -33.82 10.36 2.45
C SER A 729 -34.45 11.36 1.47
N GLU A 730 -35.52 12.05 1.87
CA GLU A 730 -36.26 12.96 0.96
C GLU A 730 -35.39 14.07 0.32
N SER A 731 -34.31 14.51 0.98
CA SER A 731 -33.35 15.48 0.42
C SER A 731 -32.45 14.93 -0.68
N ASP A 732 -32.31 13.60 -0.78
CA ASP A 732 -31.35 12.93 -1.65
C ASP A 732 -32.04 12.28 -2.87
N LEU A 733 -33.38 12.34 -2.89
CA LEU A 733 -34.25 11.90 -3.98
C LEU A 733 -34.10 12.79 -5.21
N THR A 734 -34.24 12.17 -6.38
CA THR A 734 -34.40 12.91 -7.63
C THR A 734 -35.87 13.34 -7.80
N ASP A 735 -36.12 14.45 -8.52
CA ASP A 735 -37.48 14.86 -8.93
C ASP A 735 -38.20 13.80 -9.78
N SER A 736 -37.45 12.84 -10.35
CA SER A 736 -37.94 11.70 -11.13
C SER A 736 -38.29 10.46 -10.30
N SER A 737 -38.15 10.51 -8.97
CA SER A 737 -38.41 9.39 -8.06
C SER A 737 -39.82 8.79 -8.23
N GLN A 738 -39.88 7.50 -8.52
CA GLN A 738 -41.16 6.79 -8.65
C GLN A 738 -41.81 6.53 -7.28
N ARG A 739 -43.12 6.24 -7.30
CA ARG A 739 -43.91 5.84 -6.12
C ARG A 739 -44.01 4.31 -6.04
N VAL A 740 -44.24 3.76 -4.84
CA VAL A 740 -44.58 2.33 -4.69
C VAL A 740 -45.93 2.07 -5.36
N ILE A 741 -46.04 0.93 -6.03
CA ILE A 741 -47.27 0.46 -6.68
C ILE A 741 -47.82 -0.71 -5.86
N VAL A 742 -49.09 -0.63 -5.47
CA VAL A 742 -49.84 -1.70 -4.79
C VAL A 742 -51.09 -2.01 -5.61
N ASN A 743 -51.27 -3.26 -6.02
CA ASN A 743 -52.38 -3.70 -6.88
C ASN A 743 -52.58 -2.82 -8.13
N LYS A 744 -51.46 -2.44 -8.78
CA LYS A 744 -51.38 -1.58 -9.98
C LYS A 744 -51.78 -0.10 -9.77
N ALA A 745 -52.02 0.34 -8.54
CA ALA A 745 -52.18 1.75 -8.20
C ALA A 745 -50.90 2.29 -7.53
N ALA A 746 -50.41 3.45 -7.96
CA ALA A 746 -49.36 4.16 -7.26
C ALA A 746 -49.92 4.74 -5.95
N VAL A 747 -49.28 4.45 -4.81
CA VAL A 747 -49.74 4.90 -3.49
C VAL A 747 -49.19 6.30 -3.13
N GLY A 748 -49.85 6.99 -2.21
CA GLY A 748 -49.40 8.29 -1.69
C GLY A 748 -48.05 8.20 -0.96
N GLN A 749 -47.40 9.34 -0.74
CA GLN A 749 -46.17 9.40 0.07
C GLN A 749 -46.45 9.76 1.55
N THR A 750 -47.59 10.39 1.83
CA THR A 750 -48.07 10.71 3.18
C THR A 750 -49.44 10.07 3.45
N PHE A 751 -49.89 10.14 4.71
CA PHE A 751 -51.21 9.65 5.11
C PHE A 751 -52.36 10.43 4.46
N GLU A 752 -52.16 11.74 4.25
CA GLU A 752 -53.11 12.65 3.60
C GLU A 752 -53.30 12.30 2.11
N GLU A 753 -52.24 11.82 1.45
CA GLU A 753 -52.26 11.31 0.07
C GLU A 753 -52.61 9.80 -0.04
N ALA A 754 -52.92 9.13 1.08
CA ALA A 754 -53.04 7.68 1.10
C ALA A 754 -54.16 7.18 0.17
N THR A 755 -53.79 6.23 -0.70
CA THR A 755 -54.64 5.73 -1.79
C THR A 755 -55.52 4.60 -1.28
N SER A 756 -56.85 4.75 -1.38
CA SER A 756 -57.82 3.73 -0.96
C SER A 756 -57.88 2.58 -1.97
N LEU A 757 -57.71 1.35 -1.50
CA LEU A 757 -57.84 0.12 -2.28
C LEU A 757 -58.92 -0.77 -1.68
N ALA A 758 -59.88 -1.17 -2.52
CA ALA A 758 -60.95 -2.09 -2.17
C ALA A 758 -60.42 -3.54 -2.07
N LEU A 759 -60.03 -3.97 -0.88
CA LEU A 759 -59.50 -5.31 -0.64
C LEU A 759 -60.59 -6.28 -0.17
N ARG A 760 -60.44 -7.56 -0.53
CA ARG A 760 -61.30 -8.65 -0.06
C ARG A 760 -60.44 -9.64 0.72
N PHE A 761 -60.92 -10.04 1.89
CA PHE A 761 -60.25 -11.01 2.75
C PHE A 761 -61.00 -12.34 2.68
N ASP A 762 -60.28 -13.46 2.80
CA ASP A 762 -60.90 -14.78 2.92
C ASP A 762 -61.37 -15.07 4.36
N LYS A 763 -61.92 -16.26 4.57
CA LYS A 763 -62.44 -16.70 5.89
C LYS A 763 -61.31 -16.88 6.94
N GLU A 764 -60.05 -16.97 6.53
CA GLU A 764 -58.85 -16.97 7.38
C GLU A 764 -58.27 -15.55 7.59
N GLY A 765 -58.89 -14.54 6.99
CA GLY A 765 -58.53 -13.13 7.10
C GLY A 765 -57.38 -12.72 6.19
N PHE A 766 -57.02 -13.51 5.18
CA PHE A 766 -55.94 -13.20 4.23
C PHE A 766 -56.43 -12.49 2.97
N THR A 767 -55.57 -11.62 2.45
CA THR A 767 -55.66 -11.05 1.11
C THR A 767 -54.26 -11.02 0.48
N SER A 768 -54.18 -10.67 -0.79
CA SER A 768 -52.92 -10.60 -1.54
C SER A 768 -52.72 -9.22 -2.16
N LEU A 769 -51.50 -8.70 -2.03
CA LEU A 769 -51.06 -7.41 -2.55
C LEU A 769 -49.99 -7.65 -3.62
N ALA A 770 -50.21 -7.22 -4.85
CA ALA A 770 -49.15 -7.12 -5.85
C ALA A 770 -48.35 -5.85 -5.58
N VAL A 771 -47.15 -5.97 -5.02
CA VAL A 771 -46.26 -4.85 -4.66
C VAL A 771 -45.14 -4.76 -5.68
N LYS A 772 -44.89 -3.55 -6.18
CA LYS A 772 -43.79 -3.23 -7.10
C LYS A 772 -43.21 -1.85 -6.78
N TYR A 773 -41.90 -1.71 -6.94
CA TYR A 773 -41.21 -0.42 -6.92
C TYR A 773 -40.14 -0.40 -8.01
N SER A 774 -40.06 0.68 -8.79
CA SER A 774 -39.20 0.74 -9.98
C SER A 774 -37.75 1.17 -9.71
N GLU A 775 -37.47 1.70 -8.51
CA GLU A 775 -36.16 2.25 -8.15
C GLU A 775 -35.46 1.39 -7.09
N ALA A 776 -34.22 1.74 -6.76
CA ALA A 776 -33.51 1.18 -5.61
C ALA A 776 -33.71 2.05 -4.36
N GLY A 777 -33.87 1.41 -3.19
CA GLY A 777 -34.02 2.08 -1.91
C GLY A 777 -34.65 1.20 -0.83
N ARG A 778 -34.63 1.66 0.42
CA ARG A 778 -35.45 1.14 1.53
C ARG A 778 -36.72 1.97 1.65
N MET A 779 -37.87 1.29 1.59
CA MET A 779 -39.19 1.90 1.69
C MET A 779 -39.92 1.39 2.93
N LEU A 780 -40.82 2.19 3.47
CA LEU A 780 -41.80 1.81 4.50
C LEU A 780 -43.20 1.87 3.87
N LEU A 781 -43.88 0.73 3.69
CA LEU A 781 -45.26 0.66 3.24
C LEU A 781 -46.19 0.64 4.46
N ASN A 782 -47.24 1.45 4.43
CA ASN A 782 -48.22 1.57 5.50
C ASN A 782 -49.62 1.27 4.96
N ALA A 783 -50.46 0.70 5.81
CA ALA A 783 -51.86 0.37 5.55
C ALA A 783 -52.74 0.89 6.69
N TYR A 784 -53.87 1.51 6.38
CA TYR A 784 -54.85 2.00 7.36
C TYR A 784 -56.30 1.82 6.90
N TYR A 785 -57.14 1.31 7.79
CA TYR A 785 -58.57 1.18 7.61
C TYR A 785 -59.30 1.93 8.73
N PRO A 786 -60.19 2.91 8.43
CA PRO A 786 -60.82 3.77 9.44
C PRO A 786 -61.97 3.12 10.23
N GLY A 787 -62.45 1.94 9.85
CA GLY A 787 -63.65 1.32 10.42
C GLY A 787 -64.94 1.64 9.66
N GLY A 788 -65.80 0.63 9.47
CA GLY A 788 -67.09 0.74 8.77
C GLY A 788 -68.25 0.89 9.74
N ILE A 789 -68.92 2.07 9.74
CA ILE A 789 -70.00 2.41 10.69
C ILE A 789 -71.28 1.56 10.50
N GLY A 790 -71.34 0.72 9.45
CA GLY A 790 -72.47 -0.17 9.15
C GLY A 790 -72.20 -1.69 9.22
N GLU A 791 -70.94 -2.13 9.35
CA GLU A 791 -70.55 -3.52 9.00
C GLU A 791 -70.18 -4.42 10.19
N LYS A 792 -70.34 -3.93 11.43
CA LYS A 792 -69.91 -4.61 12.69
C LYS A 792 -68.41 -4.92 12.78
N ASP A 793 -67.58 -4.18 12.04
CA ASP A 793 -66.13 -4.36 12.06
C ASP A 793 -65.51 -3.99 13.41
N SER A 794 -64.37 -4.63 13.72
CA SER A 794 -63.60 -4.52 14.96
C SER A 794 -62.78 -3.22 15.07
N GLY A 795 -63.35 -2.10 14.63
CA GLY A 795 -62.75 -0.75 14.70
C GLY A 795 -61.78 -0.42 13.57
N ALA A 796 -60.99 0.63 13.77
CA ALA A 796 -59.92 1.02 12.85
C ALA A 796 -58.73 0.05 12.97
N MET A 797 -58.06 -0.22 11.85
CA MET A 797 -56.90 -1.09 11.77
C MET A 797 -55.73 -0.39 11.09
N SER A 798 -54.52 -0.74 11.51
CA SER A 798 -53.28 -0.27 10.89
C SER A 798 -52.28 -1.41 10.77
N GLY A 799 -51.33 -1.26 9.85
CA GLY A 799 -50.16 -2.14 9.72
C GLY A 799 -49.10 -1.45 8.86
N SER A 800 -47.83 -1.81 9.05
CA SER A 800 -46.73 -1.29 8.25
C SER A 800 -45.57 -2.27 8.21
N ASP A 801 -44.75 -2.18 7.16
CA ASP A 801 -43.55 -2.99 6.98
C ASP A 801 -42.49 -2.28 6.14
N SER A 802 -41.22 -2.60 6.36
CA SER A 802 -40.07 -1.94 5.72
C SER A 802 -39.12 -2.92 5.03
N PHE A 803 -38.81 -2.65 3.76
CA PHE A 803 -38.15 -3.58 2.84
C PHE A 803 -37.19 -2.83 1.89
N VAL A 804 -36.27 -3.56 1.28
CA VAL A 804 -35.30 -3.05 0.30
C VAL A 804 -35.67 -3.47 -1.12
N PHE A 805 -35.59 -2.53 -2.04
CA PHE A 805 -35.44 -2.79 -3.47
C PHE A 805 -33.99 -2.51 -3.88
N ALA A 806 -33.32 -3.48 -4.50
CA ALA A 806 -31.95 -3.37 -4.99
C ALA A 806 -31.90 -3.43 -6.54
N PRO A 807 -30.89 -2.88 -7.22
CA PRO A 807 -30.76 -3.03 -8.67
C PRO A 807 -30.68 -4.51 -9.09
N ALA A 808 -31.18 -4.84 -10.28
CA ALA A 808 -31.01 -6.17 -10.86
C ALA A 808 -29.58 -6.40 -11.41
N GLY A 809 -28.84 -5.32 -11.65
CA GLY A 809 -27.47 -5.32 -12.14
C GLY A 809 -27.09 -3.93 -12.67
N PHE A 810 -26.06 -3.88 -13.50
CA PHE A 810 -25.57 -2.66 -14.15
C PHE A 810 -25.51 -2.86 -15.66
N CYS A 811 -25.99 -1.86 -16.40
CA CYS A 811 -25.58 -1.68 -17.79
C CYS A 811 -24.18 -1.06 -17.80
N VAL A 812 -23.22 -1.68 -18.48
CA VAL A 812 -21.80 -1.27 -18.54
C VAL A 812 -21.41 -1.10 -20.01
N GLN A 813 -21.23 0.15 -20.44
CA GLN A 813 -21.02 0.51 -21.85
C GLN A 813 -19.71 1.30 -22.03
N PRO A 814 -18.61 0.60 -22.39
CA PRO A 814 -17.39 1.23 -22.88
C PRO A 814 -17.67 2.09 -24.12
N SER A 815 -16.87 3.13 -24.33
CA SER A 815 -16.98 4.01 -25.51
C SER A 815 -16.82 3.30 -26.86
N GLU A 816 -16.24 2.10 -26.88
CA GLU A 816 -16.10 1.26 -28.07
C GLU A 816 -16.19 -0.23 -27.69
N THR A 817 -16.78 -1.05 -28.58
CA THR A 817 -16.96 -2.49 -28.36
C THR A 817 -16.64 -3.27 -29.63
N CYS A 818 -16.16 -4.51 -29.46
CA CYS A 818 -15.80 -5.41 -30.55
C CYS A 818 -16.67 -6.67 -30.58
N SER A 819 -17.22 -6.97 -31.76
CA SER A 819 -18.04 -8.17 -31.99
C SER A 819 -17.23 -9.46 -32.22
N ASN A 820 -15.98 -9.38 -32.68
CA ASN A 820 -15.11 -10.52 -32.99
C ASN A 820 -14.57 -11.21 -31.71
N LYS A 821 -14.37 -10.43 -30.63
CA LYS A 821 -13.97 -10.90 -29.28
C LYS A 821 -12.58 -11.55 -29.22
N ASP A 822 -11.76 -11.39 -30.24
CA ASP A 822 -10.45 -12.01 -30.40
C ASP A 822 -9.42 -11.06 -31.05
N SER A 823 -8.26 -11.58 -31.45
CA SER A 823 -7.21 -10.81 -32.13
C SER A 823 -7.63 -10.16 -33.46
N HIS A 824 -8.80 -10.50 -34.03
CA HIS A 824 -9.36 -9.84 -35.21
C HIS A 824 -10.22 -8.61 -34.85
N CYS A 825 -10.26 -8.19 -33.58
CA CYS A 825 -10.74 -6.87 -33.21
C CYS A 825 -9.80 -5.78 -33.78
N ASP A 826 -10.39 -4.70 -34.29
CA ASP A 826 -9.65 -3.49 -34.67
C ASP A 826 -8.89 -2.91 -33.47
N VAL A 827 -7.78 -2.23 -33.76
CA VAL A 827 -6.96 -1.56 -32.74
C VAL A 827 -7.74 -0.39 -32.16
N PHE A 828 -8.07 -0.48 -30.87
CA PHE A 828 -8.81 0.55 -30.16
C PHE A 828 -7.88 1.57 -29.51
N ARG A 829 -6.93 1.10 -28.71
CA ARG A 829 -6.04 1.94 -27.88
C ARG A 829 -4.69 1.28 -27.66
N LYS A 830 -3.68 2.10 -27.39
CA LYS A 830 -2.46 1.63 -26.72
C LYS A 830 -2.75 1.42 -25.23
N VAL A 831 -2.14 0.43 -24.61
CA VAL A 831 -2.19 0.26 -23.14
C VAL A 831 -1.74 1.54 -22.43
N GLY A 832 -2.34 1.85 -21.28
CA GLY A 832 -2.18 3.13 -20.59
C GLY A 832 -3.04 4.29 -21.12
N GLN A 833 -3.63 4.21 -22.32
CA GLN A 833 -4.52 5.26 -22.81
C GLN A 833 -5.92 5.18 -22.19
N VAL A 834 -6.47 6.35 -21.87
CA VAL A 834 -7.78 6.51 -21.24
C VAL A 834 -8.91 6.39 -22.26
N PHE A 835 -10.02 5.79 -21.86
CA PHE A 835 -11.31 5.80 -22.54
C PHE A 835 -12.45 5.86 -21.51
N SER A 836 -13.60 6.41 -21.91
CA SER A 836 -14.75 6.53 -21.02
C SER A 836 -15.65 5.28 -21.07
N THR A 837 -16.32 4.99 -19.96
CA THR A 837 -17.32 3.93 -19.83
C THR A 837 -18.51 4.48 -19.06
N THR A 838 -19.74 4.35 -19.59
CA THR A 838 -20.94 4.65 -18.81
C THR A 838 -21.38 3.41 -18.03
N ILE A 839 -21.76 3.63 -16.76
CA ILE A 839 -22.20 2.61 -15.83
C ILE A 839 -23.52 3.08 -15.21
N THR A 840 -24.59 2.30 -15.41
CA THR A 840 -25.95 2.65 -14.98
C THR A 840 -26.58 1.46 -14.24
N PRO A 841 -27.01 1.60 -12.97
CA PRO A 841 -27.72 0.57 -12.22
C PRO A 841 -29.14 0.47 -12.78
N VAL A 842 -29.62 -0.75 -12.99
CA VAL A 842 -30.89 -0.98 -13.69
C VAL A 842 -31.84 -1.88 -12.91
N GLY A 843 -33.14 -1.67 -13.17
CA GLY A 843 -34.20 -2.55 -12.72
C GLY A 843 -34.23 -3.88 -13.48
N TRP A 844 -35.18 -4.74 -13.11
CA TRP A 844 -35.35 -6.07 -13.66
C TRP A 844 -35.78 -6.01 -15.15
N PRO A 845 -34.97 -6.57 -16.08
CA PRO A 845 -35.29 -6.51 -17.52
C PRO A 845 -36.47 -7.43 -17.87
N ALA A 846 -37.27 -7.01 -18.85
CA ALA A 846 -38.31 -7.85 -19.44
C ALA A 846 -37.75 -8.94 -20.37
N GLU A 847 -36.64 -8.65 -21.07
CA GLU A 847 -36.06 -9.50 -22.13
C GLU A 847 -34.62 -9.98 -21.81
N GLY A 848 -34.19 -9.85 -20.55
CA GLY A 848 -32.91 -10.39 -20.05
C GLY A 848 -31.67 -9.52 -20.28
N ASP A 849 -31.66 -8.62 -21.26
CA ASP A 849 -30.57 -7.64 -21.42
C ASP A 849 -30.71 -6.49 -20.41
N LEU A 850 -29.71 -6.35 -19.52
CA LEU A 850 -29.61 -5.27 -18.54
C LEU A 850 -29.55 -3.89 -19.20
N CYS A 851 -28.94 -3.74 -20.37
CA CYS A 851 -28.85 -2.45 -21.08
C CYS A 851 -30.15 -2.03 -21.79
N SER A 852 -31.17 -2.90 -21.79
CA SER A 852 -32.54 -2.57 -22.21
C SER A 852 -33.46 -2.15 -21.04
N ALA A 853 -33.01 -2.34 -19.80
CA ALA A 853 -33.81 -2.07 -18.61
C ALA A 853 -33.79 -0.58 -18.21
N LYS A 854 -34.73 -0.18 -17.36
CA LYS A 854 -34.79 1.19 -16.82
C LYS A 854 -33.72 1.40 -15.77
N ALA A 855 -33.11 2.59 -15.77
CA ALA A 855 -32.19 3.02 -14.72
C ALA A 855 -32.89 3.15 -13.36
N THR A 856 -32.18 2.85 -12.27
CA THR A 856 -32.64 3.10 -10.90
C THR A 856 -32.02 4.40 -10.37
N VAL A 857 -32.69 5.53 -10.60
CA VAL A 857 -32.19 6.88 -10.32
C VAL A 857 -32.02 7.20 -8.83
N ASN A 858 -32.58 6.38 -7.93
CA ASN A 858 -32.40 6.50 -6.47
C ASN A 858 -31.29 5.60 -5.88
N TYR A 859 -30.61 4.81 -6.71
CA TYR A 859 -29.45 4.05 -6.24
C TYR A 859 -28.30 4.99 -5.84
N ARG A 860 -27.70 4.74 -4.68
CA ARG A 860 -26.57 5.49 -4.11
C ARG A 860 -25.68 4.49 -3.39
N GLN A 861 -24.45 4.26 -3.86
CA GLN A 861 -23.52 3.34 -3.21
C GLN A 861 -22.08 3.64 -3.61
N GLY A 862 -21.20 3.76 -2.62
CA GLY A 862 -19.75 3.84 -2.83
C GLY A 862 -19.09 2.46 -2.94
N GLN A 863 -17.82 2.45 -3.34
CA GLN A 863 -16.93 1.29 -3.35
C GLN A 863 -17.44 0.15 -4.24
N ILE A 864 -17.93 0.49 -5.43
CA ILE A 864 -18.32 -0.48 -6.45
C ILE A 864 -17.08 -0.86 -7.24
N LYS A 865 -16.68 -2.14 -7.16
CA LYS A 865 -15.47 -2.63 -7.80
C LYS A 865 -15.64 -2.73 -9.31
N VAL A 866 -14.63 -2.32 -10.07
CA VAL A 866 -14.51 -2.52 -11.52
C VAL A 866 -13.21 -3.26 -11.79
N SER A 867 -13.22 -4.25 -12.66
CA SER A 867 -12.01 -5.02 -13.01
C SER A 867 -12.00 -5.42 -14.47
N PRO A 868 -10.82 -5.48 -15.13
CA PRO A 868 -10.70 -6.04 -16.45
C PRO A 868 -10.84 -7.56 -16.40
N VAL A 869 -11.39 -8.13 -17.46
CA VAL A 869 -11.49 -9.58 -17.69
C VAL A 869 -11.01 -9.86 -19.10
N VAL A 870 -9.91 -10.60 -19.24
CA VAL A 870 -9.34 -10.92 -20.55
C VAL A 870 -10.24 -11.90 -21.29
N GLN A 871 -10.57 -11.54 -22.52
CA GLN A 871 -11.33 -12.32 -23.47
C GLN A 871 -10.40 -13.00 -24.49
N ALA A 872 -9.36 -12.29 -24.95
CA ALA A 872 -8.26 -12.80 -25.76
C ALA A 872 -6.95 -12.04 -25.44
N PRO A 873 -5.78 -12.71 -25.30
CA PRO A 873 -5.59 -14.16 -25.28
C PRO A 873 -6.36 -14.80 -24.11
N SER A 874 -6.94 -15.99 -24.33
CA SER A 874 -7.82 -16.57 -23.31
C SER A 874 -7.03 -17.01 -22.07
N ARG A 875 -7.64 -16.90 -20.87
CA ARG A 875 -7.02 -17.41 -19.63
C ARG A 875 -6.62 -18.90 -19.72
N ALA A 876 -7.31 -19.69 -20.55
CA ALA A 876 -7.02 -21.11 -20.76
C ALA A 876 -5.67 -21.38 -21.45
N ILE A 877 -5.12 -20.40 -22.18
CA ILE A 877 -3.78 -20.46 -22.78
C ILE A 877 -2.74 -19.62 -22.01
N GLY A 878 -3.11 -19.05 -20.85
CA GLY A 878 -2.20 -18.27 -20.00
C GLY A 878 -2.41 -16.75 -19.99
N GLY A 879 -3.35 -16.24 -20.79
CA GLY A 879 -3.63 -14.80 -20.90
C GLY A 879 -4.01 -14.13 -19.57
N LYS A 880 -3.48 -12.93 -19.35
CA LYS A 880 -3.63 -12.12 -18.13
C LYS A 880 -4.75 -11.11 -18.25
N ASP A 881 -5.41 -10.82 -17.13
CA ASP A 881 -6.42 -9.77 -17.02
C ASP A 881 -5.84 -8.35 -17.03
N GLY A 882 -4.55 -8.19 -16.70
CA GLY A 882 -3.96 -6.88 -16.44
C GLY A 882 -4.53 -6.21 -15.18
N LYS A 883 -4.42 -4.89 -15.11
CA LYS A 883 -4.95 -4.03 -14.06
C LYS A 883 -5.70 -2.84 -14.66
N LEU A 884 -6.58 -2.24 -13.87
CA LEU A 884 -6.97 -0.85 -14.12
C LEU A 884 -5.82 0.06 -13.68
N LEU A 885 -5.43 0.98 -14.55
CA LEU A 885 -4.57 2.12 -14.23
C LEU A 885 -5.43 3.34 -13.84
N LEU A 886 -6.66 3.40 -14.35
CA LEU A 886 -7.70 4.32 -13.88
C LEU A 886 -9.04 3.55 -13.78
N PRO A 887 -9.83 3.74 -12.70
CA PRO A 887 -9.37 4.25 -11.40
C PRO A 887 -8.33 3.31 -10.77
N VAL A 888 -7.28 3.86 -10.14
CA VAL A 888 -6.15 3.10 -9.59
C VAL A 888 -6.61 2.04 -8.58
N ASP A 889 -7.52 2.43 -7.67
CA ASP A 889 -8.06 1.53 -6.64
C ASP A 889 -9.00 0.44 -7.18
N SER A 890 -9.28 0.45 -8.49
CA SER A 890 -10.23 -0.48 -9.13
C SER A 890 -11.66 -0.43 -8.54
N HIS A 891 -12.05 0.73 -8.00
CA HIS A 891 -13.40 1.01 -7.50
C HIS A 891 -13.86 2.39 -7.99
N TYR A 892 -15.18 2.58 -8.07
CA TYR A 892 -15.80 3.89 -8.24
C TYR A 892 -16.98 4.05 -7.28
N ASP A 893 -17.39 5.29 -7.07
CA ASP A 893 -18.53 5.63 -6.23
C ASP A 893 -19.72 6.07 -7.10
N HIS A 894 -20.91 5.54 -6.82
CA HIS A 894 -22.10 5.77 -7.61
C HIS A 894 -23.04 6.78 -6.92
N PHE A 895 -22.65 8.06 -7.02
CA PHE A 895 -23.37 9.22 -6.49
C PHE A 895 -23.50 10.31 -7.56
N PRO A 896 -24.58 11.12 -7.57
CA PRO A 896 -24.74 12.20 -8.55
C PRO A 896 -23.56 13.20 -8.44
N PRO A 897 -23.00 13.69 -9.57
CA PRO A 897 -21.88 14.63 -9.58
C PRO A 897 -22.27 16.08 -9.21
N GLY A 898 -23.25 16.24 -8.31
CA GLY A 898 -23.87 17.52 -7.96
C GLY A 898 -25.23 17.31 -7.30
N SER A 899 -26.19 18.20 -7.61
CA SER A 899 -27.57 18.05 -7.14
C SER A 899 -28.22 16.76 -7.67
N PRO A 900 -29.00 16.01 -6.87
CA PRO A 900 -29.81 14.88 -7.35
C PRO A 900 -30.89 15.28 -8.39
N ALA A 901 -31.28 16.56 -8.42
CA ALA A 901 -32.33 17.05 -9.32
C ALA A 901 -31.97 16.84 -10.80
N GLY A 902 -32.77 16.03 -11.50
CA GLY A 902 -32.58 15.72 -12.92
C GLY A 902 -31.50 14.69 -13.24
N TRP A 903 -30.91 14.00 -12.26
CA TRP A 903 -29.96 12.91 -12.54
C TRP A 903 -30.66 11.68 -13.15
N ASP A 904 -30.01 11.06 -14.13
CA ASP A 904 -30.49 9.87 -14.86
C ASP A 904 -30.02 8.55 -14.24
N GLY A 905 -29.22 8.60 -13.16
CA GLY A 905 -28.60 7.44 -12.53
C GLY A 905 -27.35 6.93 -13.25
N THR A 906 -26.83 7.61 -14.26
CA THR A 906 -25.61 7.19 -14.96
C THR A 906 -24.36 7.84 -14.37
N ILE A 907 -23.28 7.06 -14.27
CA ILE A 907 -21.92 7.55 -14.04
C ILE A 907 -21.09 7.31 -15.30
N THR A 908 -20.32 8.31 -15.71
CA THR A 908 -19.24 8.16 -16.69
C THR A 908 -17.93 7.99 -15.92
N GLN A 909 -17.30 6.83 -16.06
CA GLN A 909 -16.01 6.52 -15.46
C GLN A 909 -14.92 6.50 -16.54
N ASP A 910 -13.83 7.21 -16.29
CA ASP A 910 -12.61 7.10 -17.09
C ASP A 910 -11.84 5.83 -16.69
N ILE A 911 -11.46 5.05 -17.70
CA ILE A 911 -10.81 3.74 -17.59
C ILE A 911 -9.52 3.74 -18.40
N ALA A 912 -8.45 3.16 -17.85
CA ALA A 912 -7.23 2.84 -18.58
C ALA A 912 -6.77 1.43 -18.20
N LEU A 913 -6.36 0.62 -19.19
CA LEU A 913 -5.93 -0.77 -18.99
C LEU A 913 -4.41 -0.92 -19.10
N SER A 914 -3.84 -1.80 -18.28
CA SER A 914 -2.39 -2.05 -18.23
C SER A 914 -1.89 -3.17 -19.15
N GLU A 915 -2.72 -3.76 -20.00
CA GLU A 915 -2.38 -5.04 -20.65
C GLU A 915 -2.90 -5.16 -22.08
N VAL A 916 -2.14 -5.85 -22.92
CA VAL A 916 -2.45 -6.14 -24.33
C VAL A 916 -3.55 -7.19 -24.40
N GLY A 917 -4.49 -7.05 -25.33
CA GLY A 917 -5.59 -8.00 -25.44
C GLY A 917 -6.92 -7.39 -25.84
N VAL A 918 -7.96 -8.20 -25.68
CA VAL A 918 -9.38 -7.86 -25.77
C VAL A 918 -9.98 -8.15 -24.41
N PHE A 919 -10.69 -7.18 -23.81
CA PHE A 919 -11.15 -7.25 -22.42
C PHE A 919 -12.64 -6.99 -22.29
N ARG A 920 -13.23 -7.37 -21.16
CA ARG A 920 -14.51 -6.85 -20.65
C ARG A 920 -14.25 -6.08 -19.36
N LEU A 921 -15.13 -5.13 -19.03
CA LEU A 921 -15.19 -4.54 -17.69
C LEU A 921 -16.23 -5.28 -16.86
N ARG A 922 -15.81 -5.75 -15.69
CA ARG A 922 -16.62 -6.51 -14.73
C ARG A 922 -16.87 -5.67 -13.50
N VAL A 923 -18.15 -5.34 -13.27
CA VAL A 923 -18.64 -4.51 -12.16
C VAL A 923 -19.17 -5.42 -11.05
N GLU A 924 -18.53 -5.38 -9.88
CA GLU A 924 -18.87 -6.18 -8.69
C GLU A 924 -19.33 -5.25 -7.55
N PRO A 925 -20.64 -4.99 -7.40
CA PRO A 925 -21.17 -4.16 -6.31
C PRO A 925 -21.14 -4.89 -4.96
N PRO A 926 -20.91 -4.19 -3.84
CA PRO A 926 -21.22 -4.71 -2.51
C PRO A 926 -22.74 -4.89 -2.31
N PRO A 927 -23.21 -5.69 -1.34
CA PRO A 927 -24.64 -5.80 -1.05
C PRO A 927 -25.31 -4.45 -0.73
N TYR A 928 -26.32 -4.08 -1.50
CA TYR A 928 -27.05 -2.83 -1.34
C TYR A 928 -28.06 -2.94 -0.19
N LEU A 929 -27.85 -2.18 0.89
CA LEU A 929 -28.69 -2.15 2.09
C LEU A 929 -28.94 -3.54 2.73
N GLY A 930 -28.05 -4.50 2.48
CA GLY A 930 -28.13 -5.90 2.93
C GLY A 930 -28.48 -6.91 1.83
N VAL A 931 -28.94 -6.46 0.67
CA VAL A 931 -29.38 -7.30 -0.47
C VAL A 931 -28.25 -7.46 -1.48
N ALA A 932 -27.94 -8.70 -1.88
CA ALA A 932 -26.90 -8.95 -2.88
C ALA A 932 -27.34 -8.48 -4.29
N VAL A 933 -26.49 -7.70 -4.95
CA VAL A 933 -26.69 -7.26 -6.35
C VAL A 933 -25.82 -8.13 -7.28
N PRO A 934 -26.34 -8.66 -8.40
CA PRO A 934 -25.56 -9.46 -9.33
C PRO A 934 -24.38 -8.72 -9.97
N VAL A 935 -23.28 -9.46 -10.19
CA VAL A 935 -22.13 -9.00 -10.98
C VAL A 935 -22.56 -8.77 -12.43
N SER A 936 -22.07 -7.68 -13.03
CA SER A 936 -22.37 -7.30 -14.42
C SER A 936 -21.10 -7.18 -15.25
N GLU A 937 -21.16 -7.51 -16.54
CA GLU A 937 -20.02 -7.42 -17.46
C GLU A 937 -20.39 -6.67 -18.74
N SER A 938 -19.46 -5.85 -19.23
CA SER A 938 -19.61 -5.18 -20.53
C SER A 938 -19.56 -6.16 -21.70
N ALA A 939 -19.97 -5.70 -22.88
CA ALA A 939 -19.50 -6.29 -24.14
C ALA A 939 -17.95 -6.19 -24.24
N PRO A 940 -17.29 -7.04 -25.04
CA PRO A 940 -15.84 -6.95 -25.23
C PRO A 940 -15.45 -5.59 -25.80
N ILE A 941 -14.42 -4.97 -25.23
CA ILE A 941 -13.75 -3.76 -25.68
C ILE A 941 -12.81 -4.13 -26.86
N GLY A 942 -12.49 -3.18 -27.74
CA GLY A 942 -11.58 -3.40 -28.87
C GLY A 942 -10.14 -3.78 -28.48
N ARG A 943 -9.28 -4.03 -29.48
CA ARG A 943 -7.94 -4.59 -29.27
C ARG A 943 -6.98 -3.54 -28.70
N PHE A 944 -6.42 -3.84 -27.53
CA PHE A 944 -5.31 -3.12 -26.93
C PHE A 944 -3.98 -3.65 -27.44
N ILE A 945 -3.07 -2.73 -27.77
CA ILE A 945 -1.71 -2.99 -28.28
C ILE A 945 -0.67 -2.33 -27.34
N PRO A 946 0.62 -2.73 -27.37
CA PRO A 946 1.63 -2.06 -26.55
C PRO A 946 1.75 -0.57 -26.87
N HIS A 947 2.24 0.21 -25.91
CA HIS A 947 2.54 1.62 -26.15
C HIS A 947 3.70 1.78 -27.13
N HIS A 948 4.78 1.01 -26.90
CA HIS A 948 6.00 0.98 -27.70
C HIS A 948 6.70 -0.38 -27.50
N LEU A 949 7.74 -0.66 -28.31
CA LEU A 949 8.57 -1.86 -28.18
C LEU A 949 9.97 -1.51 -27.68
N LYS A 950 10.62 -2.46 -27.01
CA LYS A 950 12.06 -2.42 -26.74
C LYS A 950 12.75 -3.62 -27.36
N ALA A 951 13.92 -3.35 -27.95
CA ALA A 951 14.79 -4.35 -28.55
C ALA A 951 16.07 -4.47 -27.70
N SER A 952 16.57 -5.68 -27.52
CA SER A 952 17.94 -5.95 -27.03
C SER A 952 18.63 -6.92 -27.97
N ILE A 953 19.95 -6.77 -28.13
CA ILE A 953 20.78 -7.63 -28.97
C ILE A 953 21.92 -8.16 -28.13
N GLU A 954 22.12 -9.48 -28.19
CA GLU A 954 23.28 -10.16 -27.63
C GLU A 954 23.98 -10.99 -28.72
N GLY A 955 25.20 -11.46 -28.44
CA GLY A 955 25.97 -12.34 -29.33
C GLY A 955 27.47 -12.17 -29.16
N VAL A 956 28.21 -13.28 -29.17
CA VAL A 956 29.65 -13.32 -28.85
C VAL A 956 30.34 -14.38 -29.71
N LEU A 957 31.46 -14.03 -30.34
CA LEU A 957 32.32 -14.97 -31.06
C LEU A 957 33.38 -15.61 -30.13
N SER A 958 33.91 -16.74 -30.55
CA SER A 958 35.09 -17.40 -29.97
C SER A 958 36.32 -16.99 -30.79
N PRO A 959 37.11 -15.98 -30.36
CA PRO A 959 38.18 -15.41 -31.17
C PRO A 959 39.31 -16.42 -31.40
N GLY A 960 39.82 -16.48 -32.64
CA GLY A 960 40.86 -17.42 -33.05
C GLY A 960 42.20 -17.22 -32.35
N CYS A 961 42.55 -15.99 -31.95
CA CYS A 961 43.70 -15.71 -31.10
C CYS A 961 43.46 -14.50 -30.16
N GLY A 962 43.41 -14.76 -28.85
CA GLY A 962 43.28 -13.72 -27.83
C GLY A 962 41.93 -13.00 -27.87
N VAL A 963 41.86 -11.88 -28.60
CA VAL A 963 40.67 -11.00 -28.72
C VAL A 963 40.21 -10.80 -30.17
N PHE A 964 40.89 -11.41 -31.14
CA PHE A 964 40.62 -11.23 -32.57
C PHE A 964 40.73 -12.56 -33.32
N SER A 965 40.30 -12.57 -34.57
CA SER A 965 40.47 -13.66 -35.53
C SER A 965 41.02 -13.14 -36.84
N TYR A 966 41.61 -14.02 -37.63
CA TYR A 966 42.08 -13.65 -38.97
C TYR A 966 40.96 -13.76 -40.01
N GLN A 967 40.99 -12.90 -41.03
CA GLN A 967 40.15 -13.08 -42.21
C GLN A 967 40.54 -14.38 -42.93
N ASP A 968 39.56 -15.07 -43.52
CA ASP A 968 39.58 -16.49 -43.92
C ASP A 968 39.68 -17.54 -42.79
N GLN A 969 39.88 -17.17 -41.52
CA GLN A 969 39.79 -18.12 -40.41
C GLN A 969 38.31 -18.44 -40.10
N PRO A 970 37.93 -19.72 -39.91
CA PRO A 970 36.65 -20.09 -39.31
C PRO A 970 36.62 -19.64 -37.83
N VAL A 971 35.55 -18.98 -37.43
CA VAL A 971 35.36 -18.41 -36.08
C VAL A 971 34.04 -18.90 -35.52
N GLY A 972 34.07 -19.62 -34.39
CA GLY A 972 32.87 -20.18 -33.80
C GLY A 972 32.03 -19.13 -33.05
N PHE A 973 30.73 -19.35 -32.90
CA PHE A 973 29.94 -18.58 -31.93
C PHE A 973 30.15 -19.12 -30.51
N SER A 974 30.48 -18.25 -29.54
CA SER A 974 30.39 -18.58 -28.11
C SER A 974 28.97 -18.37 -27.59
N THR A 975 28.26 -17.38 -28.14
CA THR A 975 26.84 -17.11 -27.93
C THR A 975 26.27 -16.70 -29.27
N PRO A 976 25.30 -17.44 -29.85
CA PRO A 976 24.65 -17.05 -31.10
C PRO A 976 24.02 -15.66 -31.00
N PRO A 977 23.95 -14.86 -32.08
CA PRO A 977 23.35 -13.55 -32.03
C PRO A 977 21.84 -13.66 -31.81
N THR A 978 21.32 -12.89 -30.87
CA THR A 978 19.90 -12.88 -30.52
C THR A 978 19.34 -11.46 -30.60
N LEU A 979 18.09 -11.34 -31.04
CA LEU A 979 17.27 -10.14 -30.92
C LEU A 979 16.06 -10.49 -30.06
N THR A 980 15.97 -9.92 -28.87
CA THR A 980 14.76 -9.99 -28.04
C THR A 980 13.94 -8.73 -28.25
N ILE A 981 12.65 -8.88 -28.53
CA ILE A 981 11.68 -7.78 -28.62
C ILE A 981 10.65 -7.97 -27.50
N THR A 982 10.37 -6.90 -26.76
CA THR A 982 9.41 -6.89 -25.64
C THR A 982 8.38 -5.77 -25.84
N GLY A 983 7.10 -6.08 -25.59
CA GLY A 983 6.03 -5.08 -25.57
C GLY A 983 5.98 -4.32 -24.25
N TYR A 984 5.88 -2.99 -24.31
CA TYR A 984 5.81 -2.12 -23.13
C TYR A 984 4.57 -1.23 -23.13
N GLY A 985 3.99 -1.05 -21.94
CA GLY A 985 3.04 0.00 -21.61
C GLY A 985 3.68 1.13 -20.82
N VAL A 986 2.91 2.20 -20.59
CA VAL A 986 3.32 3.39 -19.82
C VAL A 986 2.21 3.77 -18.86
N SER A 987 2.56 4.13 -17.61
CA SER A 987 1.67 4.73 -16.62
C SER A 987 2.46 5.78 -15.85
N GLU A 988 1.94 7.00 -15.73
CA GLU A 988 2.57 8.11 -14.98
C GLU A 988 4.04 8.37 -15.37
N GLY A 989 4.38 8.17 -16.65
CA GLY A 989 5.75 8.31 -17.17
C GLY A 989 6.69 7.14 -16.88
N THR A 990 6.23 6.12 -16.14
CA THR A 990 6.96 4.87 -15.88
C THR A 990 6.55 3.78 -16.86
N GLU A 991 7.54 3.04 -17.37
CA GLU A 991 7.36 1.97 -18.36
C GLU A 991 7.27 0.60 -17.69
N TYR A 992 6.40 -0.28 -18.18
CA TYR A 992 6.25 -1.67 -17.68
C TYR A 992 6.03 -2.65 -18.85
N PRO A 993 6.49 -3.91 -18.77
CA PRO A 993 6.25 -4.91 -19.81
C PRO A 993 4.76 -5.35 -19.81
N THR A 994 4.25 -5.73 -20.98
CA THR A 994 2.89 -6.25 -21.17
C THR A 994 2.90 -7.76 -21.39
N ASP A 995 2.43 -8.53 -20.41
CA ASP A 995 2.55 -9.99 -20.37
C ASP A 995 1.88 -10.68 -21.57
N ASN A 996 0.85 -10.07 -22.17
CA ASN A 996 0.06 -10.72 -23.24
C ASN A 996 0.60 -10.49 -24.67
N TYR A 997 1.65 -9.69 -24.87
CA TYR A 997 2.09 -9.30 -26.22
C TYR A 997 2.71 -10.45 -27.01
N ASP A 998 3.37 -11.41 -26.35
CA ASP A 998 3.99 -12.58 -26.99
C ASP A 998 2.96 -13.59 -27.52
N PHE A 999 1.66 -13.39 -27.32
CA PHE A 999 0.62 -14.30 -27.79
C PHE A 999 0.33 -14.18 -29.29
N ASP A 1000 0.03 -15.32 -29.92
CA ASP A 1000 -0.42 -15.37 -31.31
C ASP A 1000 -1.68 -14.53 -31.53
N GLY A 1001 -1.66 -13.78 -32.63
CA GLY A 1001 -2.69 -12.79 -32.93
C GLY A 1001 -2.44 -11.41 -32.29
N PHE A 1002 -1.54 -11.30 -31.32
CA PHE A 1002 -1.09 -10.01 -30.75
C PHE A 1002 0.34 -9.69 -31.18
N TRP A 1003 1.21 -10.70 -31.26
CA TRP A 1003 2.53 -10.58 -31.86
C TRP A 1003 2.45 -10.17 -33.34
N GLY A 1004 2.98 -8.98 -33.66
CA GLY A 1004 2.77 -8.33 -34.95
C GLY A 1004 3.85 -8.54 -36.01
N PHE A 1005 4.89 -9.34 -35.75
CA PHE A 1005 6.00 -9.60 -36.69
C PHE A 1005 5.72 -10.83 -37.57
N SER A 1006 5.47 -10.61 -38.86
CA SER A 1006 5.36 -11.67 -39.88
C SER A 1006 5.58 -11.08 -41.29
N PRO A 1007 6.71 -11.37 -41.98
CA PRO A 1007 7.83 -12.20 -41.53
C PRO A 1007 8.56 -11.60 -40.31
N GLY A 1008 9.44 -12.40 -39.69
CA GLY A 1008 10.28 -11.93 -38.60
C GLY A 1008 11.30 -10.86 -39.03
N PRO A 1009 11.91 -10.13 -38.07
CA PRO A 1009 12.90 -9.10 -38.33
C PRO A 1009 14.16 -9.67 -38.97
N SER A 1010 14.72 -8.97 -39.97
CA SER A 1010 15.97 -9.33 -40.63
C SER A 1010 17.09 -8.31 -40.32
N PRO A 1011 18.30 -8.75 -39.96
CA PRO A 1011 19.43 -7.86 -39.68
C PRO A 1011 20.22 -7.51 -40.94
N SER A 1012 20.88 -6.36 -40.89
CA SER A 1012 22.07 -6.05 -41.68
C SER A 1012 23.32 -6.44 -40.89
N TRP A 1013 24.25 -7.13 -41.55
CA TRP A 1013 25.55 -7.51 -41.01
C TRP A 1013 26.57 -6.44 -41.41
N LEU A 1014 26.86 -5.52 -40.49
CA LEU A 1014 27.61 -4.31 -40.76
C LEU A 1014 28.97 -4.31 -40.06
N GLU A 1015 29.84 -3.46 -40.58
CA GLU A 1015 31.06 -3.05 -39.89
C GLU A 1015 30.76 -2.00 -38.80
N ALA A 1016 31.30 -2.18 -37.60
CA ALA A 1016 30.99 -1.32 -36.46
C ALA A 1016 31.40 0.17 -36.63
N ASP A 1017 32.53 0.48 -37.26
CA ASP A 1017 33.02 1.87 -37.30
C ASP A 1017 32.63 2.62 -38.57
N ARG A 1018 32.49 1.91 -39.70
CA ARG A 1018 32.21 2.50 -41.02
C ARG A 1018 30.80 2.19 -41.56
N GLU A 1019 30.01 1.37 -40.86
CA GLU A 1019 28.66 0.92 -41.29
C GLU A 1019 28.64 0.27 -42.69
N VAL A 1020 29.76 -0.33 -43.11
CA VAL A 1020 29.88 -1.03 -44.41
C VAL A 1020 29.14 -2.37 -44.32
N ASN A 1021 28.34 -2.71 -45.35
CA ASN A 1021 27.68 -4.01 -45.42
C ASN A 1021 28.70 -5.12 -45.72
N LEU A 1022 28.82 -6.10 -44.82
CA LEU A 1022 29.77 -7.20 -44.89
C LEU A 1022 29.21 -8.45 -45.58
N ALA A 1023 27.91 -8.49 -45.87
CA ALA A 1023 27.18 -9.67 -46.34
C ALA A 1023 27.86 -10.41 -47.52
N ALA A 1024 28.33 -9.68 -48.53
CA ALA A 1024 28.97 -10.27 -49.71
C ALA A 1024 30.24 -11.10 -49.40
N LYS A 1025 30.93 -10.79 -48.29
CA LYS A 1025 32.17 -11.44 -47.83
C LYS A 1025 31.97 -12.33 -46.59
N LEU A 1026 30.93 -12.09 -45.78
CA LEU A 1026 30.64 -12.85 -44.57
C LEU A 1026 29.83 -14.11 -44.91
N LYS A 1027 30.34 -15.28 -44.51
CA LYS A 1027 29.73 -16.59 -44.71
C LYS A 1027 29.49 -17.29 -43.37
N TYR A 1028 28.58 -18.26 -43.36
CA TYR A 1028 28.36 -19.16 -42.22
C TYR A 1028 28.40 -20.63 -42.65
N GLY A 1029 28.50 -21.54 -41.67
CA GLY A 1029 28.34 -22.98 -41.87
C GLY A 1029 28.16 -23.74 -40.56
N ASN A 1030 27.68 -24.98 -40.67
CA ASN A 1030 27.32 -25.86 -39.55
C ASN A 1030 27.96 -27.23 -39.72
N GLY A 1031 28.57 -27.79 -38.67
CA GLY A 1031 29.35 -29.02 -38.68
C GLY A 1031 30.86 -28.84 -38.53
N ASP A 1032 31.63 -29.74 -39.14
CA ASP A 1032 33.11 -29.73 -39.07
C ASP A 1032 33.69 -28.64 -40.00
N PRO A 1033 34.47 -27.66 -39.48
CA PRO A 1033 34.96 -26.51 -40.24
C PRO A 1033 35.79 -26.86 -41.47
N ASP A 1034 36.45 -28.03 -41.48
CA ASP A 1034 37.31 -28.47 -42.60
C ASP A 1034 36.50 -29.14 -43.74
N GLU A 1035 35.23 -29.50 -43.51
CA GLU A 1035 34.33 -30.12 -44.49
C GLU A 1035 33.14 -29.22 -44.91
N LEU A 1036 33.08 -27.96 -44.45
CA LEU A 1036 31.92 -27.07 -44.70
C LEU A 1036 31.76 -26.59 -46.15
N GLU A 1037 30.55 -26.75 -46.69
CA GLU A 1037 30.02 -25.89 -47.74
C GLU A 1037 29.53 -24.56 -47.13
N TRP A 1038 30.31 -23.50 -47.32
CA TRP A 1038 30.03 -22.16 -46.78
C TRP A 1038 28.86 -21.47 -47.50
N GLN A 1039 27.92 -20.91 -46.72
CA GLN A 1039 26.70 -20.26 -47.20
C GLN A 1039 26.72 -18.74 -46.97
N GLU A 1040 25.95 -18.01 -47.78
CA GLU A 1040 25.79 -16.54 -47.69
C GLU A 1040 25.11 -16.14 -46.39
N ILE A 1041 25.66 -15.19 -45.61
CA ILE A 1041 25.07 -14.82 -44.30
C ILE A 1041 23.63 -14.30 -44.40
N GLU A 1042 23.22 -13.75 -45.55
CA GLU A 1042 21.84 -13.32 -45.81
C GLU A 1042 20.83 -14.48 -45.90
N SER A 1043 21.27 -15.74 -46.11
CA SER A 1043 20.40 -16.91 -46.07
C SER A 1043 20.20 -17.50 -44.66
N LEU A 1044 20.91 -16.97 -43.65
CA LEU A 1044 20.78 -17.42 -42.27
C LEU A 1044 19.45 -16.93 -41.67
N SER A 1045 18.45 -17.82 -41.65
CA SER A 1045 17.14 -17.53 -41.05
C SER A 1045 17.15 -17.75 -39.53
N PRO A 1046 16.53 -16.87 -38.73
CA PRO A 1046 16.51 -17.03 -37.28
C PRO A 1046 15.51 -18.10 -36.82
N ARG A 1047 15.84 -18.78 -35.73
CA ARG A 1047 14.87 -19.54 -34.92
C ARG A 1047 14.17 -18.61 -33.93
N GLU A 1048 12.85 -18.72 -33.83
CA GLU A 1048 12.03 -17.99 -32.86
C GLU A 1048 11.86 -18.79 -31.55
N SER A 1049 11.80 -18.08 -30.42
CA SER A 1049 11.57 -18.62 -29.07
C SER A 1049 10.84 -17.61 -28.18
N GLY A 1050 10.30 -18.04 -27.03
CA GLY A 1050 9.49 -17.20 -26.12
C GLY A 1050 8.00 -17.11 -26.49
N LYS A 1051 7.55 -17.88 -27.48
CA LYS A 1051 6.20 -17.80 -28.02
C LYS A 1051 5.12 -18.34 -27.07
N ASN A 1052 4.08 -17.54 -26.81
CA ASN A 1052 2.89 -17.89 -26.02
C ASN A 1052 3.22 -18.34 -24.57
N ASN A 1053 4.26 -17.80 -23.94
CA ASN A 1053 4.66 -18.08 -22.57
C ASN A 1053 4.09 -17.05 -21.56
N GLY A 1054 3.63 -15.90 -22.02
CA GLY A 1054 3.07 -14.82 -21.20
C GLY A 1054 4.11 -13.99 -20.43
N ASP A 1055 5.29 -13.76 -21.03
CA ASP A 1055 6.30 -12.81 -20.53
C ASP A 1055 6.40 -11.51 -21.38
N GLY A 1056 5.54 -11.37 -22.41
CA GLY A 1056 5.49 -10.18 -23.25
C GLY A 1056 6.63 -10.02 -24.26
N GLN A 1057 7.50 -11.02 -24.42
CA GLN A 1057 8.66 -10.97 -25.32
C GLN A 1057 8.82 -12.21 -26.20
N ARG A 1058 9.40 -12.03 -27.39
CA ARG A 1058 9.93 -13.15 -28.19
C ARG A 1058 11.35 -12.85 -28.64
N THR A 1059 12.13 -13.92 -28.82
CA THR A 1059 13.55 -13.86 -29.17
C THR A 1059 13.81 -14.57 -30.49
N TYR A 1060 14.50 -13.89 -31.41
CA TYR A 1060 15.00 -14.40 -32.67
C TYR A 1060 16.49 -14.73 -32.55
N ILE A 1061 16.90 -15.93 -32.94
CA ILE A 1061 18.25 -16.49 -32.74
C ILE A 1061 18.85 -16.86 -34.10
N TRP A 1062 19.93 -16.19 -34.52
CA TRP A 1062 20.68 -16.51 -35.73
C TRP A 1062 21.72 -17.59 -35.43
N ASP A 1063 21.29 -18.85 -35.52
CA ASP A 1063 22.06 -19.98 -35.03
C ASP A 1063 22.95 -20.59 -36.12
N ALA A 1064 24.27 -20.56 -35.91
CA ALA A 1064 25.25 -21.24 -36.73
C ALA A 1064 26.45 -21.67 -35.88
N ASP A 1065 27.19 -22.71 -36.30
CA ASP A 1065 28.39 -23.14 -35.60
C ASP A 1065 29.57 -22.17 -35.88
N TRP A 1066 29.73 -21.76 -37.15
CA TRP A 1066 30.90 -21.01 -37.63
C TRP A 1066 30.55 -19.81 -38.52
N LEU A 1067 31.35 -18.74 -38.39
CA LEU A 1067 31.47 -17.64 -39.35
C LEU A 1067 32.83 -17.67 -40.06
N ARG A 1068 32.88 -17.10 -41.27
CA ARG A 1068 34.13 -16.78 -41.99
C ARG A 1068 33.95 -15.50 -42.79
N TYR A 1069 34.88 -14.56 -42.66
CA TYR A 1069 34.94 -13.39 -43.54
C TYR A 1069 35.99 -13.60 -44.62
N LEU A 1070 35.58 -13.54 -45.89
CA LEU A 1070 36.45 -13.70 -47.04
C LEU A 1070 37.29 -12.44 -47.29
N ARG A 1071 38.62 -12.59 -47.22
CA ARG A 1071 39.57 -11.54 -47.60
C ARG A 1071 39.58 -11.28 -49.10
N ALA A 1072 39.90 -10.05 -49.51
CA ALA A 1072 40.19 -9.75 -50.91
C ALA A 1072 41.48 -10.44 -51.40
N ALA A 1073 41.58 -10.65 -52.73
CA ALA A 1073 42.79 -11.16 -53.36
C ALA A 1073 43.98 -10.19 -53.25
N GLN A 1074 43.70 -8.89 -53.24
CA GLN A 1074 44.66 -7.82 -52.99
C GLN A 1074 44.12 -6.93 -51.86
N PRO A 1075 44.90 -6.62 -50.80
CA PRO A 1075 44.39 -5.90 -49.63
C PRO A 1075 43.86 -4.51 -49.96
N GLY A 1076 42.61 -4.24 -49.60
CA GLY A 1076 41.94 -2.95 -49.76
C GLY A 1076 41.57 -2.30 -48.41
N ALA A 1077 40.66 -1.32 -48.48
CA ALA A 1077 40.09 -0.70 -47.29
C ALA A 1077 39.15 -1.65 -46.54
N ASP A 1078 38.41 -2.50 -47.25
CA ASP A 1078 37.50 -3.51 -46.66
C ASP A 1078 38.22 -4.51 -45.76
N ASP A 1079 39.52 -4.73 -45.97
CA ASP A 1079 40.30 -5.72 -45.25
C ASP A 1079 41.06 -5.12 -44.03
N HIS A 1080 40.81 -3.84 -43.70
CA HIS A 1080 41.26 -3.24 -42.43
C HIS A 1080 40.66 -3.97 -41.21
N PRO A 1081 41.24 -3.81 -39.99
CA PRO A 1081 40.65 -4.37 -38.78
C PRO A 1081 39.24 -3.83 -38.53
N PHE A 1082 38.29 -4.71 -38.21
CA PHE A 1082 36.91 -4.33 -37.92
C PHE A 1082 36.24 -5.24 -36.89
N GLN A 1083 35.14 -4.77 -36.30
CA GLN A 1083 34.22 -5.58 -35.49
C GLN A 1083 32.85 -5.72 -36.19
N LEU A 1084 32.15 -6.83 -35.94
CA LEU A 1084 30.80 -7.06 -36.47
C LEU A 1084 29.75 -6.29 -35.66
N ARG A 1085 28.89 -5.54 -36.36
CA ARG A 1085 27.67 -4.95 -35.82
C ARG A 1085 26.45 -5.61 -36.46
N LEU A 1086 25.55 -6.11 -35.62
CA LEU A 1086 24.21 -6.53 -36.04
C LEU A 1086 23.29 -5.31 -35.93
N ARG A 1087 22.58 -4.94 -37.00
CA ARG A 1087 21.69 -3.77 -37.02
C ARG A 1087 20.34 -4.10 -37.67
N PHE A 1088 19.25 -3.64 -37.08
CA PHE A 1088 17.90 -3.74 -37.62
C PHE A 1088 17.40 -2.34 -37.97
N ALA A 1089 16.80 -2.20 -39.16
CA ALA A 1089 16.16 -0.95 -39.58
C ALA A 1089 14.89 -0.68 -38.74
N ALA A 1090 14.43 0.57 -38.70
CA ALA A 1090 13.24 0.95 -37.93
C ALA A 1090 11.99 0.18 -38.38
N GLU A 1091 11.87 -0.07 -39.69
CA GLU A 1091 10.81 -0.83 -40.32
C GLU A 1091 10.82 -2.31 -39.89
N ALA A 1092 12.01 -2.89 -39.68
CA ALA A 1092 12.17 -4.25 -39.18
C ALA A 1092 11.85 -4.37 -37.67
N LEU A 1093 11.84 -3.26 -36.94
CA LEU A 1093 11.46 -3.17 -35.52
C LEU A 1093 10.10 -2.49 -35.32
N THR A 1094 9.27 -2.46 -36.36
CA THR A 1094 7.89 -1.97 -36.32
C THR A 1094 6.95 -3.13 -36.64
N ASP A 1095 5.99 -3.36 -35.76
CA ASP A 1095 5.00 -4.42 -35.93
C ASP A 1095 3.86 -4.00 -36.87
N ARG A 1096 3.02 -4.97 -37.28
CA ARG A 1096 1.90 -4.74 -38.21
C ARG A 1096 0.86 -3.72 -37.72
N ASP A 1097 0.81 -3.43 -36.42
CA ASP A 1097 -0.12 -2.51 -35.79
C ASP A 1097 0.51 -1.11 -35.60
N GLY A 1098 1.74 -0.91 -36.11
CA GLY A 1098 2.47 0.35 -36.07
C GLY A 1098 3.18 0.61 -34.74
N VAL A 1099 3.34 -0.40 -33.88
CA VAL A 1099 4.11 -0.29 -32.64
C VAL A 1099 5.57 -0.57 -32.95
N CYS A 1100 6.44 0.36 -32.59
CA CYS A 1100 7.84 0.37 -33.02
C CYS A 1100 8.82 0.45 -31.84
N HIS A 1101 10.10 0.19 -32.12
CA HIS A 1101 11.16 0.37 -31.14
C HIS A 1101 11.37 1.85 -30.77
N GLY A 1102 11.30 2.13 -29.47
CA GLY A 1102 11.46 3.50 -28.93
C GLY A 1102 10.27 4.41 -29.22
N SER A 1103 10.36 5.67 -28.81
CA SER A 1103 9.28 6.66 -28.98
C SER A 1103 9.26 7.32 -30.36
N ALA A 1104 10.35 7.21 -31.14
CA ALA A 1104 10.50 7.82 -32.46
C ALA A 1104 10.61 6.81 -33.62
N CYS A 1105 10.35 5.52 -33.38
CA CYS A 1105 10.55 4.41 -34.32
C CYS A 1105 11.99 4.34 -34.85
N GLU A 1106 12.90 3.87 -33.99
CA GLU A 1106 14.34 3.96 -34.20
C GLU A 1106 14.96 2.64 -34.70
N SER A 1107 16.02 2.73 -35.52
CA SER A 1107 16.83 1.56 -35.86
C SER A 1107 17.72 1.18 -34.67
N PHE A 1108 17.79 -0.10 -34.32
CA PHE A 1108 18.63 -0.59 -33.21
C PHE A 1108 19.78 -1.46 -33.71
N GLY A 1109 20.93 -1.44 -33.03
CA GLY A 1109 22.07 -2.28 -33.40
C GLY A 1109 23.13 -2.35 -32.30
N ALA A 1110 23.86 -3.47 -32.27
CA ALA A 1110 24.90 -3.73 -31.28
C ALA A 1110 26.14 -4.37 -31.92
N ILE A 1111 27.31 -4.11 -31.33
CA ILE A 1111 28.56 -4.78 -31.71
C ILE A 1111 28.59 -6.16 -31.04
N LEU A 1112 28.88 -7.21 -31.80
CA LEU A 1112 29.01 -8.57 -31.27
C LEU A 1112 30.32 -8.71 -30.47
N GLY A 1113 30.27 -9.37 -29.31
CA GLY A 1113 31.43 -9.56 -28.45
C GLY A 1113 32.54 -10.36 -29.14
N GLN A 1114 33.81 -10.00 -28.91
CA GLN A 1114 35.00 -10.68 -29.45
C GLN A 1114 35.02 -10.83 -30.98
N SER A 1115 34.29 -9.98 -31.71
CA SER A 1115 34.09 -10.09 -33.16
C SER A 1115 35.13 -9.36 -34.01
N GLU A 1116 36.35 -9.14 -33.50
CA GLU A 1116 37.38 -8.41 -34.24
C GLU A 1116 38.04 -9.31 -35.31
N PHE A 1117 37.96 -8.89 -36.58
CA PHE A 1117 38.61 -9.57 -37.70
C PHE A 1117 39.78 -8.74 -38.25
N ARG A 1118 40.93 -9.37 -38.50
CA ARG A 1118 42.13 -8.73 -39.06
C ARG A 1118 42.66 -9.49 -40.29
N LEU A 1119 43.13 -8.79 -41.31
CA LEU A 1119 43.82 -9.43 -42.42
C LEU A 1119 45.26 -9.77 -42.02
N GLY A 1120 45.61 -11.06 -41.99
CA GLY A 1120 46.93 -11.55 -41.59
C GLY A 1120 47.82 -12.01 -42.74
N ARG A 1121 49.12 -12.03 -42.48
CA ARG A 1121 50.11 -12.82 -43.23
C ARG A 1121 51.29 -13.23 -42.33
N LEU A 1122 51.90 -14.38 -42.59
CA LEU A 1122 53.25 -14.70 -42.11
C LEU A 1122 54.26 -14.20 -43.14
N ARG A 1123 55.32 -13.50 -42.71
CA ARG A 1123 56.45 -13.10 -43.55
C ARG A 1123 57.75 -13.70 -43.02
N ILE A 1124 58.43 -14.52 -43.83
CA ILE A 1124 59.79 -15.00 -43.57
C ILE A 1124 60.76 -14.16 -44.42
N GLY A 1125 61.78 -13.59 -43.78
CA GLY A 1125 62.84 -12.84 -44.44
C GLY A 1125 63.86 -13.75 -45.13
N ASN A 1126 64.60 -13.19 -46.09
CA ASN A 1126 65.73 -13.86 -46.72
C ASN A 1126 67.01 -13.66 -45.89
N GLY A 1127 67.95 -14.60 -45.98
CA GLY A 1127 69.29 -14.49 -45.42
C GLY A 1127 70.36 -14.85 -46.45
N HIS A 1128 71.49 -14.15 -46.38
CA HIS A 1128 72.71 -14.50 -47.11
C HIS A 1128 73.89 -14.61 -46.14
N GLY A 1129 74.70 -15.67 -46.25
CA GLY A 1129 75.88 -15.86 -45.40
C GLY A 1129 76.97 -16.73 -46.02
N SER A 1130 78.07 -16.94 -45.29
CA SER A 1130 79.02 -18.00 -45.64
C SER A 1130 78.46 -19.36 -45.23
N GLU A 1131 78.70 -20.36 -46.07
CA GLU A 1131 78.51 -21.78 -45.83
C GLU A 1131 79.17 -22.33 -44.55
N LEU A 1132 80.10 -21.56 -43.96
CA LEU A 1132 80.83 -21.89 -42.73
C LEU A 1132 80.22 -21.26 -41.46
N GLN A 1133 79.11 -20.52 -41.57
CA GLN A 1133 78.43 -19.84 -40.47
C GLN A 1133 76.92 -20.15 -40.45
N ASP A 1134 76.34 -20.14 -39.25
CA ASP A 1134 74.89 -20.31 -39.10
C ASP A 1134 74.16 -19.09 -39.65
N LEU A 1135 73.06 -19.31 -40.37
CA LEU A 1135 72.33 -18.26 -41.09
C LEU A 1135 70.97 -18.01 -40.44
N SER A 1136 70.68 -16.75 -40.15
CA SER A 1136 69.46 -16.30 -39.47
C SER A 1136 68.46 -15.70 -40.47
N LEU A 1137 67.26 -16.27 -40.54
CA LEU A 1137 66.11 -15.76 -41.29
C LEU A 1137 65.04 -15.30 -40.29
N PRO A 1138 64.79 -13.98 -40.15
CA PRO A 1138 63.74 -13.49 -39.27
C PRO A 1138 62.35 -13.84 -39.83
N TRP A 1139 61.41 -14.20 -38.97
CA TRP A 1139 60.00 -14.39 -39.34
C TRP A 1139 59.09 -13.54 -38.46
N VAL A 1140 57.96 -13.07 -39.02
CA VAL A 1140 57.00 -12.24 -38.31
C VAL A 1140 55.59 -12.40 -38.88
N ILE A 1141 54.59 -12.49 -38.01
CA ILE A 1141 53.16 -12.36 -38.34
C ILE A 1141 52.84 -10.87 -38.42
N GLU A 1142 52.25 -10.45 -39.54
CA GLU A 1142 51.88 -9.07 -39.78
C GLU A 1142 50.37 -8.95 -40.05
N THR A 1143 49.74 -7.92 -39.51
CA THR A 1143 48.36 -7.54 -39.83
C THR A 1143 48.31 -6.30 -40.71
N TRP A 1144 47.35 -6.27 -41.63
CA TRP A 1144 47.01 -5.09 -42.42
C TRP A 1144 46.34 -4.07 -41.51
N GLN A 1145 46.95 -2.91 -41.34
CA GLN A 1145 46.43 -1.86 -40.47
C GLN A 1145 45.65 -0.82 -41.26
N ALA A 1146 44.87 0.02 -40.58
CA ALA A 1146 44.13 1.15 -41.17
C ALA A 1146 45.01 2.16 -41.94
N SER A 1147 46.34 2.08 -41.80
CA SER A 1147 47.31 2.85 -42.61
C SER A 1147 47.64 2.22 -43.97
N SER A 1148 46.90 1.19 -44.40
CA SER A 1148 47.12 0.42 -45.63
C SER A 1148 48.55 -0.12 -45.76
N ILE A 1149 49.09 -0.60 -44.64
CA ILE A 1149 50.38 -1.29 -44.55
C ILE A 1149 50.30 -2.45 -43.57
N PHE A 1150 51.09 -3.50 -43.84
CA PHE A 1150 51.32 -4.59 -42.91
C PHE A 1150 52.29 -4.16 -41.80
N ARG A 1151 51.99 -4.51 -40.54
CA ARG A 1151 52.89 -4.34 -39.39
C ARG A 1151 52.86 -5.55 -38.46
N PRO A 1152 53.91 -5.80 -37.65
CA PRO A 1152 53.94 -6.92 -36.70
C PRO A 1152 52.73 -6.95 -35.76
N GLU A 1153 52.12 -8.12 -35.62
CA GLU A 1153 50.91 -8.33 -34.81
C GLU A 1153 51.27 -8.77 -33.39
N ALA A 1154 51.64 -7.80 -32.54
CA ALA A 1154 52.10 -8.08 -31.18
C ALA A 1154 51.06 -8.79 -30.27
N GLY A 1155 49.77 -8.80 -30.65
CA GLY A 1155 48.72 -9.51 -29.93
C GLY A 1155 48.67 -11.02 -30.22
N ASP A 1156 49.30 -11.50 -31.30
CA ASP A 1156 49.32 -12.93 -31.61
C ASP A 1156 50.32 -13.68 -30.72
N THR A 1157 49.75 -14.52 -29.86
CA THR A 1157 50.51 -15.38 -28.93
C THR A 1157 50.32 -16.86 -29.20
N CYS A 1158 49.48 -17.23 -30.19
CA CYS A 1158 48.96 -18.59 -30.33
C CYS A 1158 49.13 -19.18 -31.73
N SER A 1159 49.02 -18.40 -32.81
CA SER A 1159 48.99 -18.94 -34.18
C SER A 1159 50.27 -19.67 -34.56
N ALA A 1160 51.44 -19.17 -34.13
CA ALA A 1160 52.73 -19.78 -34.47
C ALA A 1160 52.86 -21.22 -33.98
N THR A 1161 52.13 -21.62 -32.93
CA THR A 1161 52.30 -22.93 -32.30
C THR A 1161 51.85 -24.11 -33.18
N VAL A 1162 50.94 -23.88 -34.13
CA VAL A 1162 50.31 -24.95 -34.94
C VAL A 1162 50.99 -25.23 -36.29
N TRP A 1163 52.01 -24.47 -36.70
CA TRP A 1163 52.56 -24.52 -38.09
C TRP A 1163 53.47 -25.73 -38.43
N GLY A 1164 53.58 -26.73 -37.54
CA GLY A 1164 54.56 -27.82 -37.72
C GLY A 1164 56.00 -27.35 -37.55
N ASN A 1165 56.97 -28.02 -38.19
CA ASN A 1165 58.38 -27.61 -38.14
C ASN A 1165 58.80 -26.87 -39.42
N ALA A 1166 59.87 -26.08 -39.34
CA ALA A 1166 60.48 -25.48 -40.51
C ALA A 1166 61.25 -26.53 -41.34
N GLN A 1167 61.17 -26.42 -42.67
CA GLN A 1167 61.84 -27.30 -43.62
C GLN A 1167 62.51 -26.52 -44.74
N ALA A 1168 63.48 -27.17 -45.39
CA ALA A 1168 64.13 -26.68 -46.59
C ALA A 1168 63.52 -27.33 -47.85
N THR A 1169 63.21 -26.51 -48.84
CA THR A 1169 62.73 -26.90 -50.18
C THR A 1169 63.59 -26.23 -51.26
N GLU A 1170 63.39 -26.60 -52.52
CA GLU A 1170 64.02 -25.97 -53.70
C GLU A 1170 65.56 -25.83 -53.62
N GLN A 1171 66.24 -26.83 -53.05
CA GLN A 1171 67.69 -26.78 -52.84
C GLN A 1171 68.46 -26.84 -54.17
N VAL A 1172 69.30 -25.83 -54.42
CA VAL A 1172 70.10 -25.70 -55.65
C VAL A 1172 71.59 -25.48 -55.35
N GLY A 1173 72.44 -25.72 -56.35
CA GLY A 1173 73.89 -25.70 -56.19
C GLY A 1173 74.39 -26.93 -55.41
N ASN A 1174 75.40 -26.76 -54.55
CA ASN A 1174 75.95 -27.84 -53.73
C ASN A 1174 75.11 -28.12 -52.46
N LEU A 1175 73.98 -27.43 -52.28
CA LEU A 1175 72.96 -27.75 -51.28
C LEU A 1175 71.93 -28.79 -51.78
N ALA A 1176 71.86 -29.06 -53.08
CA ALA A 1176 70.90 -29.99 -53.65
C ALA A 1176 71.06 -31.40 -53.04
N GLY A 1177 70.06 -31.84 -52.27
CA GLY A 1177 70.08 -33.15 -51.60
C GLY A 1177 70.88 -33.21 -50.29
N LYS A 1178 71.20 -32.06 -49.66
CA LYS A 1178 71.72 -32.02 -48.29
C LYS A 1178 70.60 -31.81 -47.27
N ASP A 1179 70.58 -32.60 -46.21
CA ASP A 1179 69.72 -32.30 -45.05
C ASP A 1179 70.19 -31.01 -44.36
N LEU A 1180 69.32 -30.01 -44.28
CA LEU A 1180 69.57 -28.77 -43.55
C LEU A 1180 68.94 -28.85 -42.16
N ARG A 1181 69.75 -28.65 -41.12
CA ARG A 1181 69.25 -28.48 -39.75
C ARG A 1181 68.76 -27.04 -39.58
N ILE A 1182 67.50 -26.90 -39.20
CA ILE A 1182 66.83 -25.62 -38.97
C ILE A 1182 66.35 -25.61 -37.52
N ASP A 1183 66.99 -24.80 -36.68
CA ASP A 1183 66.60 -24.56 -35.30
C ASP A 1183 65.87 -23.20 -35.19
N GLY A 1184 64.90 -23.08 -34.30
CA GLY A 1184 64.16 -21.82 -34.13
C GLY A 1184 62.86 -21.99 -33.36
N GLY A 1185 62.53 -21.00 -32.52
CA GLY A 1185 61.26 -20.99 -31.79
C GLY A 1185 60.10 -20.57 -32.69
N LYS A 1186 58.93 -21.18 -32.47
CA LYS A 1186 57.62 -20.81 -33.08
C LYS A 1186 56.62 -20.42 -31.98
N ILE A 1187 56.95 -19.37 -31.24
CA ILE A 1187 56.19 -18.87 -30.08
C ILE A 1187 56.00 -17.36 -30.26
N GLY A 1188 54.78 -16.86 -30.05
CA GLY A 1188 54.46 -15.46 -30.30
C GLY A 1188 54.36 -15.12 -31.78
N TYR A 1189 54.45 -13.82 -32.08
CA TYR A 1189 54.23 -13.26 -33.42
C TYR A 1189 55.52 -13.04 -34.22
N GLU A 1190 56.71 -13.10 -33.61
CA GLU A 1190 57.99 -12.93 -34.32
C GLU A 1190 59.10 -13.81 -33.75
N GLY A 1191 60.10 -14.10 -34.59
CA GLY A 1191 61.25 -14.91 -34.19
C GLY A 1191 62.30 -15.02 -35.30
N SER A 1192 63.16 -16.02 -35.19
CA SER A 1192 64.15 -16.32 -36.23
C SER A 1192 64.34 -17.84 -36.41
N LEU A 1193 64.53 -18.23 -37.67
CA LEU A 1193 64.98 -19.55 -38.09
C LEU A 1193 66.49 -19.49 -38.30
N ILE A 1194 67.22 -20.31 -37.54
CA ILE A 1194 68.67 -20.48 -37.61
C ILE A 1194 68.96 -21.76 -38.38
N ILE A 1195 69.43 -21.61 -39.62
CA ILE A 1195 69.94 -22.73 -40.42
C ILE A 1195 71.38 -22.95 -40.00
N THR A 1196 71.67 -24.12 -39.41
CA THR A 1196 73.04 -24.46 -39.01
C THR A 1196 73.92 -24.56 -40.25
N LYS A 1197 75.17 -24.11 -40.14
CA LYS A 1197 76.12 -24.03 -41.26
C LYS A 1197 76.17 -25.33 -42.11
N PRO A 1198 75.94 -25.26 -43.44
CA PRO A 1198 75.79 -26.45 -44.27
C PRO A 1198 77.12 -27.00 -44.83
N ASP A 1199 78.24 -26.28 -44.64
CA ASP A 1199 79.55 -26.58 -45.26
C ASP A 1199 79.40 -26.88 -46.78
N ALA A 1200 78.53 -26.13 -47.47
CA ALA A 1200 78.31 -26.15 -48.92
C ALA A 1200 77.64 -24.86 -49.42
N THR A 1201 77.96 -24.46 -50.64
CA THR A 1201 77.39 -23.28 -51.30
C THR A 1201 76.13 -23.62 -52.11
N GLY A 1202 75.19 -22.70 -52.18
CA GLY A 1202 73.92 -22.90 -52.87
C GLY A 1202 72.79 -22.08 -52.26
N GLU A 1203 71.56 -22.37 -52.67
CA GLU A 1203 70.37 -21.70 -52.16
C GLU A 1203 69.30 -22.73 -51.77
N ALA A 1204 68.47 -22.38 -50.80
CA ALA A 1204 67.30 -23.17 -50.37
C ALA A 1204 66.16 -22.24 -49.95
N ARG A 1205 64.92 -22.69 -50.15
CA ARG A 1205 63.73 -22.04 -49.58
C ARG A 1205 63.43 -22.61 -48.20
N ILE A 1206 63.11 -21.75 -47.24
CA ILE A 1206 62.88 -22.11 -45.84
C ILE A 1206 61.49 -21.65 -45.43
N GLY A 1207 60.63 -22.58 -45.01
CA GLY A 1207 59.25 -22.31 -44.57
C GLY A 1207 58.73 -23.36 -43.60
N PHE A 1208 57.58 -23.09 -42.96
CA PHE A 1208 56.92 -24.05 -42.06
C PHE A 1208 55.92 -24.95 -42.82
N GLN A 1209 55.78 -26.20 -42.39
CA GLN A 1209 54.98 -27.21 -43.10
C GLN A 1209 53.46 -26.96 -43.11
N GLN A 1210 52.91 -26.40 -42.03
CA GLN A 1210 51.46 -26.36 -41.77
C GLN A 1210 50.97 -24.93 -41.47
N VAL A 1211 51.52 -23.92 -42.17
CA VAL A 1211 51.02 -22.54 -42.08
C VAL A 1211 49.57 -22.51 -42.59
N PRO A 1212 48.58 -22.08 -41.79
CA PRO A 1212 47.19 -22.00 -42.26
C PRO A 1212 47.01 -21.00 -43.40
N GLU A 1213 46.08 -21.28 -44.31
CA GLU A 1213 45.86 -20.45 -45.51
C GLU A 1213 45.49 -18.99 -45.19
N TRP A 1214 44.89 -18.71 -44.03
CA TRP A 1214 44.61 -17.35 -43.57
C TRP A 1214 45.86 -16.53 -43.20
N LEU A 1215 47.05 -17.13 -43.15
CA LEU A 1215 48.35 -16.44 -43.11
C LEU A 1215 49.11 -16.44 -44.44
N TRP A 1216 48.57 -17.05 -45.50
CA TRP A 1216 49.19 -17.01 -46.82
C TRP A 1216 49.00 -15.62 -47.46
N TYR A 1217 49.88 -15.29 -48.40
CA TYR A 1217 49.86 -14.01 -49.08
C TYR A 1217 50.31 -14.20 -50.54
N ASP A 1218 49.86 -13.31 -51.42
CA ASP A 1218 50.32 -13.31 -52.82
C ASP A 1218 51.65 -12.55 -52.91
N TRP A 1219 52.76 -13.29 -52.85
CA TRP A 1219 54.10 -12.72 -52.88
C TRP A 1219 54.60 -12.42 -54.30
N GLN A 1220 53.89 -12.91 -55.32
CA GLN A 1220 54.36 -12.98 -56.71
C GLN A 1220 53.33 -12.50 -57.75
N ASP A 1221 52.17 -12.01 -57.31
CA ASP A 1221 51.00 -11.62 -58.12
C ASP A 1221 50.47 -12.76 -59.03
N VAL A 1222 50.54 -14.01 -58.53
CA VAL A 1222 50.07 -15.23 -59.22
C VAL A 1222 49.19 -16.14 -58.37
N GLY A 1223 49.00 -15.82 -57.08
CA GLY A 1223 48.21 -16.61 -56.14
C GLY A 1223 48.79 -16.61 -54.73
N ARG A 1224 47.93 -16.87 -53.74
CA ARG A 1224 48.34 -16.93 -52.33
C ARG A 1224 49.19 -18.17 -52.08
N GLU A 1225 50.34 -17.97 -51.44
CA GLU A 1225 51.24 -19.06 -51.03
C GLU A 1225 51.75 -18.85 -49.59
N ALA A 1226 52.18 -19.94 -48.96
CA ALA A 1226 52.88 -19.89 -47.68
C ALA A 1226 54.23 -19.18 -47.85
N SER A 1227 54.57 -18.26 -46.94
CA SER A 1227 55.82 -17.50 -47.04
C SER A 1227 57.05 -18.40 -46.87
N GLN A 1228 58.02 -18.27 -47.79
CA GLN A 1228 59.30 -18.99 -47.77
C GLN A 1228 60.47 -18.01 -47.92
N GLY A 1229 61.34 -17.96 -46.92
CA GLY A 1229 62.57 -17.17 -46.97
C GLY A 1229 63.65 -17.86 -47.81
N LEU A 1230 64.38 -17.11 -48.62
CA LEU A 1230 65.55 -17.61 -49.35
C LEU A 1230 66.77 -17.61 -48.42
N ALA A 1231 67.40 -18.77 -48.25
CA ALA A 1231 68.68 -18.95 -47.56
C ALA A 1231 69.78 -19.20 -48.60
N SER A 1232 70.66 -18.22 -48.81
CA SER A 1232 71.77 -18.30 -49.78
C SER A 1232 73.12 -18.40 -49.05
N PHE A 1233 73.89 -19.44 -49.38
CA PHE A 1233 75.19 -19.73 -48.76
C PHE A 1233 76.33 -19.64 -49.78
N GLY A 1234 77.35 -18.82 -49.48
CA GLY A 1234 78.58 -18.66 -50.27
C GLY A 1234 78.94 -17.20 -50.54
N ILE A 1235 79.86 -16.97 -51.48
CA ILE A 1235 80.30 -15.62 -51.87
C ILE A 1235 79.17 -14.91 -52.62
N TYR A 1236 78.65 -13.83 -52.05
CA TYR A 1236 77.70 -12.94 -52.73
C TYR A 1236 78.40 -12.22 -53.89
N HIS A 1237 78.23 -12.72 -55.11
CA HIS A 1237 78.78 -12.11 -56.33
C HIS A 1237 78.06 -10.81 -56.74
N GLY A 1238 77.03 -10.39 -55.99
CA GLY A 1238 76.09 -9.36 -56.40
C GLY A 1238 75.15 -9.83 -57.50
N PRO A 1239 74.05 -9.10 -57.76
CA PRO A 1239 73.31 -9.28 -59.01
C PRO A 1239 74.24 -8.97 -60.19
N LYS A 1240 74.14 -9.74 -61.28
CA LYS A 1240 74.79 -9.37 -62.55
C LYS A 1240 74.40 -7.93 -62.89
N PRO A 1241 75.34 -7.06 -63.34
CA PRO A 1241 75.06 -5.64 -63.53
C PRO A 1241 73.89 -5.42 -64.50
N LEU A 1242 72.75 -5.00 -63.95
CA LEU A 1242 71.53 -4.69 -64.67
C LEU A 1242 71.60 -3.21 -65.07
N ILE A 1243 71.91 -2.92 -66.33
CA ILE A 1243 72.19 -1.54 -66.80
C ILE A 1243 70.91 -0.68 -66.83
N PHE A 1244 69.71 -1.29 -66.82
CA PHE A 1244 68.45 -0.56 -66.63
C PHE A 1244 67.37 -1.43 -66.00
N ARG A 1245 66.62 -0.88 -65.04
CA ARG A 1245 65.34 -1.42 -64.57
C ARG A 1245 64.31 -0.29 -64.76
N ARG A 1246 63.36 -0.47 -65.68
CA ARG A 1246 62.30 0.50 -65.94
C ARG A 1246 61.15 0.23 -64.97
N GLU A 1247 60.97 1.09 -63.99
CA GLU A 1247 59.69 1.18 -63.28
C GLU A 1247 58.61 1.61 -64.28
N ILE A 1248 57.52 0.86 -64.35
CA ILE A 1248 56.30 1.28 -65.03
C ILE A 1248 55.29 1.58 -63.93
N TYR A 1249 55.19 2.84 -63.54
CA TYR A 1249 53.98 3.34 -62.90
C TYR A 1249 52.82 3.14 -63.90
N ARG A 1250 51.94 2.19 -63.60
CA ARG A 1250 50.54 2.24 -64.07
C ARG A 1250 49.76 2.82 -62.90
N GLY A 1251 49.16 3.99 -63.13
CA GLY A 1251 48.44 4.70 -62.07
C GLY A 1251 47.04 4.15 -61.87
N MET A 1252 46.62 4.21 -60.59
CA MET A 1252 45.25 4.09 -60.05
C MET A 1252 44.41 2.91 -60.55
#